data_AF-R7Q8I2-F1
#
_entry.id   AF-R7Q8I2-F1
#
_cell.length_a   1.000
_cell.length_b   1.000
_cell.length_c   1.000
_cell.angle_alpha   90.00
_cell.angle_beta   90.00
_cell.angle_gamma   90.00
#
_symmetry.space_group_name_H-M   'P 1'
#
loop_
_entity.id
_entity.type
_entity.pdbx_description
1 polymer ?
#
loop_
_entity_poly.entity_id
_entity_poly.type
_entity_poly.pdbx_seq_one_letter_code
_entity_poly.pdbx_strand_id
1 'polypeptide(L)'
;MRDQQPRQWSITTKPIHFVQICVPCDGHLHPHHRLVLLLHGWMGHFQDMVSLGNRLARDGYRVIIPDLPFHGKSVDCRPRSLREAALLLVKALADIFAVDQGSHYPLIIGGYSLGGRLALEIADDLSRRSLRCFRLQALLLISSAPPPMNDKERRERAADGERIATRLQTVKSSMDFGDWLLNSWYASPMWHHFPDTDRFTYMLTHRHITFDSHKTAWTEAALYMARYPEPNSATLDVLDVPTLYVHGDCDEKYAAFSTRMGKLFVNFSTEAVIGSGHNVIMQKPAECNHSISQFLEANFRPSTSDDTVKILAVRILRYSLPLKNPMKVNGINVHQRDGMLLALSSDDNGVTGVGDICPLPGLHTQNIEKCLTEVQCLSHVLHVTPGLFGHQCCVLLNMDMTLRTMSPVIKNAFTSAALHLLSQFKKISLKSLIRHLMVACSIDQTFLERPCRSLPLNGVLPRSILNVDVTSHSQCKERLVNFMEQSPFQTLKVKVGVTEEAIKEGEILKATVLEAEKKGRIVRLDANRAWTKEQFDAIRSCLGTQSSKIDFLEEPFRESSELEAYLLDSDTGPRIRVGLDESISDCNLREIASLANSADCGALVVKPAVIGLLRDIFKLREIAASSNSRVVMSSVFESGVGLAWAAVLAAVCQTEETSHGLGTFTHLCKDVIVPGFSDSCFLESSSLCIDGCARFLSFAAHNVVMKGTLM
;
A
#
# COMPACT_ATOMS: atom_id res chain seq x y z
N MET A 1 20.09 -17.19 21.94
CA MET A 1 20.87 -16.69 20.79
C MET A 1 21.69 -15.41 21.07
N ARG A 2 21.57 -14.71 22.22
CA ARG A 2 22.16 -13.36 22.41
C ARG A 2 23.66 -13.29 22.73
N ASP A 3 24.36 -14.41 22.97
CA ASP A 3 25.76 -14.42 23.41
C ASP A 3 26.81 -14.83 22.36
N GLN A 4 26.44 -14.98 21.09
CA GLN A 4 27.41 -15.31 20.03
C GLN A 4 27.89 -14.05 19.30
N GLN A 5 29.21 -13.92 19.11
CA GLN A 5 29.79 -12.82 18.32
C GLN A 5 29.51 -13.03 16.81
N PRO A 6 29.06 -11.98 16.08
CA PRO A 6 28.92 -12.05 14.63
C PRO A 6 30.24 -12.46 13.95
N ARG A 7 30.17 -13.33 12.95
CA ARG A 7 31.33 -13.74 12.14
C ARG A 7 31.26 -13.12 10.75
N GLN A 8 32.42 -12.90 10.14
CA GLN A 8 32.55 -12.36 8.79
C GLN A 8 33.04 -13.45 7.84
N TRP A 9 32.40 -13.57 6.68
CA TRP A 9 32.83 -14.45 5.60
C TRP A 9 33.02 -13.65 4.32
N SER A 10 34.20 -13.77 3.73
CA SER A 10 34.49 -13.22 2.40
C SER A 10 33.80 -14.06 1.33
N ILE A 11 33.03 -13.42 0.45
CA ILE A 11 32.36 -14.04 -0.69
C ILE A 11 32.79 -13.27 -1.94
N THR A 12 33.25 -13.97 -2.97
CA THR A 12 33.69 -13.31 -4.21
C THR A 12 32.86 -13.83 -5.38
N THR A 13 32.05 -12.95 -5.98
CA THR A 13 31.36 -13.18 -7.25
C THR A 13 31.92 -12.19 -8.26
N LYS A 14 32.88 -12.62 -9.09
CA LYS A 14 33.56 -11.68 -10.01
C LYS A 14 32.52 -10.95 -10.89
N PRO A 15 32.58 -9.60 -10.99
CA PRO A 15 33.67 -8.73 -10.57
C PRO A 15 33.52 -8.07 -9.18
N ILE A 16 32.51 -8.43 -8.39
CA ILE A 16 32.20 -7.77 -7.10
C ILE A 16 32.63 -8.64 -5.91
N HIS A 17 33.33 -8.02 -4.96
CA HIS A 17 33.67 -8.59 -3.67
C HIS A 17 32.60 -8.27 -2.62
N PHE A 18 32.23 -9.26 -1.82
CA PHE A 18 31.26 -9.12 -0.73
C PHE A 18 31.81 -9.66 0.58
N VAL A 19 31.34 -9.07 1.68
CA VAL A 19 31.50 -9.61 3.03
C VAL A 19 30.11 -9.90 3.58
N GLN A 20 29.90 -11.14 4.00
CA GLN A 20 28.71 -11.56 4.72
C GLN A 20 28.96 -11.51 6.22
N ILE A 21 28.01 -10.95 6.97
CA ILE A 21 28.01 -10.91 8.43
C ILE A 21 26.71 -11.56 8.93
N CYS A 22 26.84 -12.61 9.75
CA CYS A 22 25.71 -13.17 10.49
C CYS A 22 26.19 -13.84 11.79
N VAL A 23 25.25 -14.05 12.72
CA VAL A 23 25.47 -14.87 13.92
C VAL A 23 25.28 -16.35 13.51
N PRO A 24 26.26 -17.25 13.76
CA PRO A 24 26.12 -18.67 13.44
C PRO A 24 24.99 -19.34 14.25
N CYS A 25 24.16 -20.15 13.61
CA CYS A 25 23.21 -21.04 14.29
C CYS A 25 23.50 -22.48 13.86
N ASP A 26 23.91 -23.35 14.80
CA ASP A 26 23.97 -24.82 14.75
C ASP A 26 24.11 -25.48 13.35
N GLY A 27 25.07 -25.02 12.54
CA GLY A 27 25.41 -25.64 11.25
C GLY A 27 24.38 -25.51 10.12
N HIS A 28 23.23 -24.88 10.34
CA HIS A 28 22.17 -24.74 9.33
C HIS A 28 21.66 -23.30 9.20
N LEU A 29 21.47 -22.84 7.97
CA LEU A 29 20.87 -21.55 7.64
C LEU A 29 19.36 -21.60 7.94
N HIS A 30 18.89 -20.82 8.91
CA HIS A 30 17.44 -20.68 9.15
C HIS A 30 16.76 -20.00 7.95
N PRO A 31 15.63 -20.53 7.43
CA PRO A 31 14.86 -19.91 6.34
C PRO A 31 14.18 -18.57 6.70
N HIS A 32 14.39 -18.04 7.91
CA HIS A 32 13.72 -16.83 8.43
C HIS A 32 14.62 -15.58 8.52
N HIS A 33 15.89 -15.63 8.10
CA HIS A 33 16.76 -14.44 8.16
C HIS A 33 16.51 -13.52 6.97
N ARG A 34 15.91 -12.34 7.24
CA ARG A 34 15.80 -11.25 6.25
C ARG A 34 17.20 -10.80 5.81
N LEU A 35 17.37 -10.61 4.50
CA LEU A 35 18.63 -10.15 3.93
C LEU A 35 18.72 -8.63 4.02
N VAL A 36 19.85 -8.10 4.50
CA VAL A 36 20.18 -6.68 4.49
C VAL A 36 21.40 -6.46 3.60
N LEU A 37 21.27 -5.65 2.56
CA LEU A 37 22.37 -5.16 1.73
C LEU A 37 22.81 -3.78 2.23
N LEU A 38 24.06 -3.63 2.70
CA LEU A 38 24.60 -2.35 3.16
C LEU A 38 25.64 -1.80 2.18
N LEU A 39 25.40 -0.61 1.64
CA LEU A 39 26.20 0.03 0.60
C LEU A 39 26.99 1.21 1.19
N HIS A 40 28.31 1.19 1.07
CA HIS A 40 29.19 2.23 1.63
C HIS A 40 29.26 3.50 0.74
N GLY A 41 29.97 4.53 1.21
CA GLY A 41 30.14 5.81 0.50
C GLY A 41 31.32 5.83 -0.47
N TRP A 42 31.49 6.96 -1.17
CA TRP A 42 32.64 7.18 -2.07
C TRP A 42 33.96 7.21 -1.28
N MET A 43 35.02 6.63 -1.86
CA MET A 43 36.32 6.34 -1.22
C MET A 43 36.25 5.41 0.01
N GLY A 44 35.09 4.80 0.27
CA GLY A 44 34.93 3.82 1.33
C GLY A 44 35.25 2.40 0.86
N HIS A 45 35.06 1.47 1.78
CA HIS A 45 35.05 0.02 1.53
C HIS A 45 34.12 -0.66 2.54
N PHE A 46 33.95 -1.99 2.46
CA PHE A 46 32.97 -2.72 3.30
C PHE A 46 33.12 -2.44 4.81
N GLN A 47 34.34 -2.18 5.32
CA GLN A 47 34.59 -1.96 6.74
C GLN A 47 33.88 -0.72 7.30
N ASP A 48 33.61 0.28 6.44
CA ASP A 48 32.87 1.49 6.83
C ASP A 48 31.48 1.14 7.37
N MET A 49 30.87 0.06 6.87
CA MET A 49 29.52 -0.39 7.22
C MET A 49 29.49 -1.51 8.27
N VAL A 50 30.65 -2.07 8.66
CA VAL A 50 30.73 -3.24 9.57
C VAL A 50 30.11 -2.97 10.94
N SER A 51 30.21 -1.75 11.47
CA SER A 51 29.58 -1.41 12.76
C SER A 51 28.05 -1.61 12.72
N LEU A 52 27.40 -1.09 11.67
CA LEU A 52 25.98 -1.27 11.44
C LEU A 52 25.66 -2.74 11.12
N GLY A 53 26.48 -3.38 10.28
CA GLY A 53 26.31 -4.79 9.93
C GLY A 53 26.37 -5.73 11.15
N ASN A 54 27.29 -5.49 12.08
CA ASN A 54 27.39 -6.23 13.33
C ASN A 54 26.17 -6.01 14.24
N ARG A 55 25.66 -4.77 14.31
CA ARG A 55 24.43 -4.48 15.06
C ARG A 55 23.26 -5.27 14.48
N LEU A 56 23.02 -5.15 13.17
CA LEU A 56 21.92 -5.85 12.50
C LEU A 56 22.07 -7.37 12.56
N ALA A 57 23.29 -7.90 12.46
CA ALA A 57 23.52 -9.33 12.62
C ALA A 57 23.11 -9.83 14.02
N ARG A 58 23.35 -9.05 15.09
CA ARG A 58 22.88 -9.37 16.45
C ARG A 58 21.36 -9.29 16.57
N ASP A 59 20.73 -8.42 15.79
CA ASP A 59 19.26 -8.28 15.72
C ASP A 59 18.61 -9.39 14.84
N GLY A 60 19.41 -10.35 14.34
CA GLY A 60 18.93 -11.54 13.62
C GLY A 60 18.90 -11.41 12.09
N TYR A 61 19.48 -10.35 11.54
CA TYR A 61 19.56 -10.16 10.08
C TYR A 61 20.76 -10.88 9.46
N ARG A 62 20.60 -11.34 8.22
CA ARG A 62 21.73 -11.75 7.38
C ARG A 62 22.23 -10.52 6.62
N VAL A 63 23.42 -10.03 6.94
CA VAL A 63 23.94 -8.80 6.34
C VAL A 63 24.96 -9.13 5.25
N ILE A 64 24.85 -8.46 4.11
CA ILE A 64 25.83 -8.49 3.03
C ILE A 64 26.30 -7.07 2.74
N ILE A 65 27.62 -6.90 2.66
CA ILE A 65 28.28 -5.63 2.42
C ILE A 65 29.24 -5.80 1.24
N PRO A 66 28.93 -5.27 0.04
CA PRO A 66 29.89 -5.23 -1.05
C PRO A 66 31.00 -4.21 -0.80
N ASP A 67 32.18 -4.47 -1.35
CA ASP A 67 32.99 -3.37 -1.87
C ASP A 67 32.32 -2.90 -3.17
N LEU A 68 31.90 -1.63 -3.22
CA LEU A 68 31.22 -1.07 -4.38
C LEU A 68 32.13 -1.07 -5.61
N PRO A 69 31.56 -1.08 -6.84
CA PRO A 69 32.35 -0.85 -8.05
C PRO A 69 33.29 0.36 -7.91
N PHE A 70 34.50 0.27 -8.46
CA PHE A 70 35.61 1.23 -8.30
C PHE A 70 36.25 1.31 -6.91
N HIS A 71 35.81 0.53 -5.92
CA HIS A 71 36.27 0.62 -4.53
C HIS A 71 36.73 -0.73 -3.98
N GLY A 72 37.57 -0.68 -2.94
CA GLY A 72 38.05 -1.85 -2.22
C GLY A 72 38.53 -2.96 -3.16
N LYS A 73 38.11 -4.20 -2.91
CA LYS A 73 38.47 -5.34 -3.77
C LYS A 73 37.67 -5.42 -5.07
N SER A 74 36.64 -4.59 -5.23
CA SER A 74 35.88 -4.42 -6.48
C SER A 74 36.44 -3.26 -7.33
N VAL A 75 37.67 -2.82 -7.04
CA VAL A 75 38.31 -1.68 -7.71
C VAL A 75 38.23 -1.83 -9.23
N ASP A 76 38.40 -3.03 -9.80
CA ASP A 76 38.40 -3.28 -11.26
C ASP A 76 37.03 -3.37 -11.93
N CYS A 77 35.93 -3.25 -11.16
CA CYS A 77 34.59 -3.17 -11.72
C CYS A 77 34.30 -1.73 -12.15
N ARG A 78 34.19 -1.47 -13.47
CA ARG A 78 34.10 -0.13 -14.08
C ARG A 78 32.79 0.14 -14.85
N PRO A 79 31.62 0.17 -14.19
CA PRO A 79 30.36 0.56 -14.83
C PRO A 79 30.39 2.02 -15.30
N ARG A 80 29.68 2.33 -16.37
CA ARG A 80 29.67 3.66 -17.02
C ARG A 80 28.60 4.61 -16.47
N SER A 81 27.77 4.15 -15.54
CA SER A 81 26.72 4.95 -14.89
C SER A 81 26.35 4.40 -13.50
N LEU A 82 25.66 5.23 -12.71
CA LEU A 82 25.08 4.83 -11.42
C LEU A 82 24.10 3.63 -11.58
N ARG A 83 23.26 3.67 -12.61
CA ARG A 83 22.28 2.61 -12.89
C ARG A 83 22.93 1.29 -13.26
N GLU A 84 23.98 1.32 -14.09
CA GLU A 84 24.73 0.11 -14.43
C GLU A 84 25.40 -0.52 -13.20
N ALA A 85 25.94 0.30 -12.30
CA ALA A 85 26.49 -0.19 -11.03
C ALA A 85 25.42 -0.84 -10.15
N ALA A 86 24.22 -0.25 -10.04
CA ALA A 86 23.09 -0.82 -9.31
C ALA A 86 22.70 -2.21 -9.87
N LEU A 87 22.56 -2.33 -11.19
CA LEU A 87 22.22 -3.60 -11.85
C LEU A 87 23.28 -4.68 -11.63
N LEU A 88 24.56 -4.34 -11.71
CA LEU A 88 25.66 -5.28 -11.43
C LEU A 88 25.63 -5.77 -9.98
N LEU A 89 25.37 -4.88 -9.01
CA LEU A 89 25.26 -5.24 -7.60
C LEU A 89 24.12 -6.23 -7.35
N VAL A 90 22.93 -5.97 -7.90
CA VAL A 90 21.77 -6.86 -7.70
C VAL A 90 21.98 -8.20 -8.39
N LYS A 91 22.57 -8.20 -9.60
CA LYS A 91 22.89 -9.45 -10.31
C LYS A 91 23.90 -10.29 -9.52
N ALA A 92 24.99 -9.68 -9.07
CA ALA A 92 25.99 -10.40 -8.27
C ALA A 92 25.41 -10.89 -6.93
N LEU A 93 24.52 -10.10 -6.31
CA LEU A 93 23.77 -10.55 -5.14
C LEU A 93 22.89 -11.76 -5.47
N ALA A 94 22.17 -11.76 -6.59
CA ALA A 94 21.34 -12.89 -7.02
C ALA A 94 22.16 -14.17 -7.18
N ASP A 95 23.35 -14.05 -7.78
CA ASP A 95 24.29 -15.17 -7.98
C ASP A 95 24.77 -15.77 -6.63
N ILE A 96 25.03 -14.95 -5.60
CA ILE A 96 25.43 -15.42 -4.26
C ILE A 96 24.38 -16.34 -3.64
N PHE A 97 23.11 -16.00 -3.80
CA PHE A 97 22.01 -16.73 -3.19
C PHE A 97 21.40 -17.80 -4.10
N ALA A 98 21.92 -17.94 -5.33
CA ALA A 98 21.34 -18.79 -6.36
C ALA A 98 19.81 -18.57 -6.51
N VAL A 99 19.37 -17.31 -6.38
CA VAL A 99 17.95 -16.95 -6.51
C VAL A 99 17.61 -16.77 -7.98
N ASP A 100 16.59 -17.48 -8.43
CA ASP A 100 16.09 -17.36 -9.81
C ASP A 100 15.18 -16.13 -9.98
N GLN A 101 14.84 -15.81 -11.23
CA GLN A 101 13.93 -14.72 -11.58
C GLN A 101 12.51 -14.88 -10.98
N GLY A 102 12.14 -16.06 -10.46
CA GLY A 102 10.86 -16.30 -9.80
C GLY A 102 10.90 -16.19 -8.27
N SER A 103 12.09 -16.17 -7.69
CA SER A 103 12.31 -16.08 -6.25
C SER A 103 11.86 -14.71 -5.74
N HIS A 104 11.25 -14.61 -4.56
CA HIS A 104 10.82 -13.32 -3.99
C HIS A 104 11.52 -13.05 -2.66
N TYR A 105 12.85 -13.15 -2.66
CA TYR A 105 13.62 -13.17 -1.42
C TYR A 105 13.55 -11.80 -0.70
N PRO A 106 13.14 -11.74 0.58
CA PRO A 106 13.01 -10.48 1.30
C PRO A 106 14.34 -9.72 1.43
N LEU A 107 14.38 -8.47 0.98
CA LEU A 107 15.58 -7.64 0.94
C LEU A 107 15.34 -6.27 1.58
N ILE A 108 16.19 -5.89 2.52
CA ILE A 108 16.34 -4.53 3.04
C ILE A 108 17.61 -3.95 2.45
N ILE A 109 17.58 -2.69 2.01
CA ILE A 109 18.78 -2.02 1.46
C ILE A 109 19.08 -0.78 2.28
N GLY A 110 20.29 -0.72 2.81
CA GLY A 110 20.84 0.47 3.47
C GLY A 110 21.99 1.05 2.69
N GLY A 111 22.10 2.37 2.60
CA GLY A 111 23.14 3.02 1.82
C GLY A 111 23.58 4.35 2.39
N TYR A 112 24.89 4.51 2.54
CA TYR A 112 25.52 5.75 2.98
C TYR A 112 26.01 6.58 1.78
N SER A 113 25.57 7.84 1.67
CA SER A 113 26.02 8.80 0.65
C SER A 113 25.90 8.26 -0.79
N LEU A 114 27.01 7.94 -1.48
CA LEU A 114 26.98 7.25 -2.78
C LEU A 114 26.17 5.94 -2.73
N GLY A 115 26.35 5.14 -1.68
CA GLY A 115 25.60 3.89 -1.47
C GLY A 115 24.10 4.13 -1.34
N GLY A 116 23.68 5.27 -0.77
CA GLY A 116 22.26 5.62 -0.68
C GLY A 116 21.66 5.95 -2.05
N ARG A 117 22.43 6.57 -2.93
CA ARG A 117 22.01 6.81 -4.32
C ARG A 117 21.89 5.52 -5.12
N LEU A 118 22.81 4.58 -4.92
CA LEU A 118 22.70 3.23 -5.48
C LEU A 118 21.49 2.48 -4.92
N ALA A 119 21.21 2.60 -3.62
CA ALA A 119 20.03 1.98 -3.00
C ALA A 119 18.72 2.48 -3.65
N LEU A 120 18.63 3.76 -3.97
CA LEU A 120 17.50 4.34 -4.69
C LEU A 120 17.36 3.76 -6.11
N GLU A 121 18.45 3.66 -6.88
CA GLU A 121 18.42 3.04 -8.22
C GLU A 121 18.03 1.56 -8.16
N ILE A 122 18.50 0.82 -7.16
CA ILE A 122 18.09 -0.58 -6.96
C ILE A 122 16.61 -0.66 -6.61
N ALA A 123 16.12 0.18 -5.69
CA ALA A 123 14.71 0.19 -5.30
C ALA A 123 13.77 0.50 -6.47
N ASP A 124 14.19 1.46 -7.28
CA ASP A 124 13.53 1.87 -8.51
C ASP A 124 13.45 0.71 -9.52
N ASP A 125 14.56 0.01 -9.77
CA ASP A 125 14.59 -1.14 -10.68
C ASP A 125 13.77 -2.34 -10.19
N LEU A 126 13.86 -2.66 -8.88
CA LEU A 126 13.04 -3.70 -8.25
C LEU A 126 11.53 -3.39 -8.36
N SER A 127 11.17 -2.11 -8.38
CA SER A 127 9.78 -1.67 -8.55
C SER A 127 9.29 -1.75 -10.00
N ARG A 128 10.21 -1.61 -10.99
CA ARG A 128 9.90 -1.50 -12.42
C ARG A 128 10.14 -2.74 -13.30
N ARG A 129 10.38 -3.92 -12.71
CA ARG A 129 10.25 -5.28 -13.34
C ARG A 129 11.51 -5.95 -13.90
N SER A 130 12.75 -5.47 -13.67
CA SER A 130 13.95 -6.12 -14.28
C SER A 130 14.51 -7.33 -13.50
N LEU A 131 14.40 -7.33 -12.17
CA LEU A 131 14.99 -8.36 -11.30
C LEU A 131 13.97 -8.78 -10.22
N ARG A 132 13.12 -9.76 -10.55
CA ARG A 132 12.05 -10.23 -9.65
C ARG A 132 12.54 -11.11 -8.50
N CYS A 133 13.82 -11.51 -8.51
CA CYS A 133 14.47 -12.41 -7.55
C CYS A 133 14.48 -11.89 -6.09
N PHE A 134 14.39 -10.57 -5.90
CA PHE A 134 14.33 -9.92 -4.60
C PHE A 134 13.06 -9.11 -4.40
N ARG A 135 12.60 -9.07 -3.15
CA ARG A 135 11.42 -8.36 -2.70
C ARG A 135 11.83 -7.30 -1.69
N LEU A 136 11.86 -6.04 -2.12
CA LEU A 136 12.24 -4.90 -1.26
C LEU A 136 11.27 -4.76 -0.09
N GLN A 137 11.79 -4.71 1.14
CA GLN A 137 11.02 -4.54 2.38
C GLN A 137 11.24 -3.19 3.03
N ALA A 138 12.45 -2.63 2.96
CA ALA A 138 12.76 -1.33 3.54
C ALA A 138 13.96 -0.67 2.87
N LEU A 139 14.01 0.67 2.96
CA LEU A 139 15.18 1.48 2.60
C LEU A 139 15.73 2.23 3.81
N LEU A 140 17.04 2.21 3.97
CA LEU A 140 17.77 2.93 5.01
C LEU A 140 18.75 3.89 4.32
N LEU A 141 18.34 5.14 4.13
CA LEU A 141 19.11 6.14 3.41
C LEU A 141 19.88 6.99 4.43
N ILE A 142 21.21 6.95 4.39
CA ILE A 142 22.06 7.63 5.36
C ILE A 142 22.86 8.73 4.66
N SER A 143 22.59 9.99 5.00
CA SER A 143 23.20 11.17 4.38
C SER A 143 23.27 11.06 2.84
N SER A 144 22.14 10.67 2.24
CA SER A 144 22.05 10.43 0.79
C SER A 144 21.39 11.61 0.08
N ALA A 145 21.83 11.90 -1.14
CA ALA A 145 21.23 12.95 -1.94
C ALA A 145 20.08 12.40 -2.82
N PRO A 146 19.01 13.17 -3.05
CA PRO A 146 17.98 12.82 -4.02
C PRO A 146 18.52 12.66 -5.44
N PRO A 147 17.80 11.91 -6.29
CA PRO A 147 17.97 12.00 -7.72
C PRO A 147 17.65 13.42 -8.21
N PRO A 148 18.38 13.95 -9.19
CA PRO A 148 18.15 15.29 -9.72
C PRO A 148 16.74 15.41 -10.33
N MET A 149 16.07 16.53 -10.08
CA MET A 149 14.68 16.78 -10.53
C MET A 149 14.62 17.35 -11.95
N ASN A 150 15.71 17.96 -12.42
CA ASN A 150 15.77 18.66 -13.69
C ASN A 150 17.20 18.64 -14.26
N ASP A 151 17.33 19.10 -15.50
CA ASP A 151 18.60 19.13 -16.22
C ASP A 151 19.65 20.04 -15.60
N LYS A 152 19.22 21.08 -14.87
CA LYS A 152 20.14 21.97 -14.17
C LYS A 152 20.84 21.22 -13.03
N GLU A 153 20.07 20.58 -12.16
CA GLU A 153 20.62 19.78 -11.06
C GLU A 153 21.44 18.58 -11.56
N ARG A 154 21.04 17.96 -12.68
CA ARG A 154 21.83 16.89 -13.32
C ARG A 154 23.21 17.39 -13.75
N ARG A 155 23.25 18.55 -14.42
CA ARG A 155 24.51 19.19 -14.85
C ARG A 155 25.34 19.65 -13.67
N GLU A 156 24.74 20.21 -12.62
CA GLU A 156 25.43 20.58 -11.39
C GLU A 156 26.07 19.34 -10.73
N ARG A 157 25.35 18.22 -10.63
CA ARG A 157 25.91 16.97 -10.09
C ARG A 157 27.06 16.43 -10.94
N ALA A 158 26.93 16.45 -12.26
CA ALA A 158 28.01 16.04 -13.16
C ALA A 158 29.25 16.93 -12.99
N ALA A 159 29.06 18.25 -12.90
CA ALA A 159 30.12 19.22 -12.67
C ALA A 159 30.79 19.03 -11.30
N ASP A 160 30.05 18.67 -10.25
CA ASP A 160 30.61 18.31 -8.94
C ASP A 160 31.57 17.11 -9.07
N GLY A 161 31.14 16.07 -9.81
CA GLY A 161 31.95 14.89 -10.10
C GLY A 161 33.23 15.23 -10.89
N GLU A 162 33.13 16.09 -11.90
CA GLU A 162 34.28 16.58 -12.68
C GLU A 162 35.27 17.34 -11.81
N ARG A 163 34.80 18.23 -10.91
CA ARG A 163 35.70 18.97 -10.00
C ARG A 163 36.48 18.04 -9.08
N ILE A 164 35.83 17.01 -8.53
CA ILE A 164 36.48 16.00 -7.71
C ILE A 164 37.50 15.19 -8.53
N ALA A 165 37.12 14.76 -9.73
CA ALA A 165 37.99 14.00 -10.62
C ALA A 165 39.24 14.78 -11.02
N THR A 166 39.08 16.05 -11.44
CA THR A 166 40.20 16.94 -11.74
C THR A 166 41.11 17.11 -10.53
N ARG A 167 40.53 17.32 -9.33
CA ARG A 167 41.34 17.43 -8.11
C ARG A 167 42.18 16.16 -7.89
N LEU A 168 41.57 14.98 -7.92
CA LEU A 168 42.31 13.72 -7.74
C LEU A 168 43.41 13.57 -8.79
N GLN A 169 43.15 13.88 -10.07
CA GLN A 169 44.16 13.81 -11.12
C GLN A 169 45.39 14.68 -10.82
N THR A 170 45.19 15.89 -10.28
CA THR A 170 46.28 16.83 -9.96
C THR A 170 47.12 16.45 -8.74
N VAL A 171 46.66 15.53 -7.90
CA VAL A 171 47.40 15.06 -6.72
C VAL A 171 48.53 14.13 -7.16
N LYS A 172 49.78 14.47 -6.82
CA LYS A 172 50.98 13.80 -7.39
C LYS A 172 51.46 12.62 -6.55
N SER A 173 51.16 12.59 -5.26
CA SER A 173 51.59 11.55 -4.34
C SER A 173 50.52 11.21 -3.31
N SER A 174 50.64 10.04 -2.69
CA SER A 174 49.84 9.64 -1.52
C SER A 174 49.94 10.67 -0.37
N MET A 175 51.10 11.31 -0.18
CA MET A 175 51.27 12.35 0.85
C MET A 175 50.48 13.63 0.53
N ASP A 176 50.53 14.10 -0.73
CA ASP A 176 49.70 15.24 -1.18
C ASP A 176 48.20 14.93 -1.06
N PHE A 177 47.84 13.66 -1.30
CA PHE A 177 46.48 13.19 -1.12
C PHE A 177 46.06 13.22 0.35
N GLY A 178 46.90 12.73 1.27
CA GLY A 178 46.64 12.74 2.70
C GLY A 178 46.43 14.15 3.26
N ASP A 179 47.27 15.10 2.84
CA ASP A 179 47.14 16.52 3.19
C ASP A 179 45.82 17.10 2.69
N TRP A 180 45.48 16.90 1.41
CA TRP A 180 44.21 17.35 0.86
C TRP A 180 43.00 16.69 1.55
N LEU A 181 43.08 15.38 1.83
CA LEU A 181 42.00 14.62 2.44
C LEU A 181 41.67 15.16 3.83
N LEU A 182 42.68 15.43 4.66
CA LEU A 182 42.47 15.93 6.02
C LEU A 182 42.15 17.44 6.02
N ASN A 183 43.01 18.25 5.38
CA ASN A 183 43.01 19.70 5.53
C ASN A 183 42.08 20.43 4.55
N SER A 184 41.54 19.75 3.54
CA SER A 184 40.58 20.33 2.59
C SER A 184 39.26 19.56 2.55
N TRP A 185 39.30 18.24 2.32
CA TRP A 185 38.09 17.44 2.19
C TRP A 185 37.35 17.36 3.51
N TYR A 186 37.96 16.79 4.55
CA TYR A 186 37.32 16.64 5.87
C TYR A 186 37.26 17.91 6.70
N ALA A 187 37.99 18.96 6.31
CA ALA A 187 37.86 20.30 6.91
C ALA A 187 36.64 21.08 6.36
N SER A 188 35.96 20.57 5.32
CA SER A 188 34.77 21.20 4.75
C SER A 188 33.61 21.24 5.76
N PRO A 189 32.80 22.33 5.82
CA PRO A 189 31.74 22.50 6.82
C PRO A 189 30.74 21.34 6.90
N MET A 190 30.45 20.67 5.78
CA MET A 190 29.48 19.56 5.74
C MET A 190 29.85 18.39 6.66
N TRP A 191 31.13 18.21 6.98
CA TRP A 191 31.57 17.10 7.82
C TRP A 191 31.39 17.38 9.31
N HIS A 192 31.25 18.64 9.72
CA HIS A 192 31.33 19.05 11.12
C HIS A 192 32.65 18.56 11.76
N HIS A 193 32.64 18.21 13.05
CA HIS A 193 33.79 17.66 13.77
C HIS A 193 33.79 16.12 13.75
N PHE A 194 34.93 15.51 13.41
CA PHE A 194 35.16 14.08 13.60
C PHE A 194 35.78 13.82 14.98
N PRO A 195 35.25 12.87 15.76
CA PRO A 195 35.87 12.49 17.02
C PRO A 195 37.19 11.76 16.76
N ASP A 196 38.22 12.11 17.51
CA ASP A 196 39.52 11.41 17.48
C ASP A 196 39.34 9.99 18.05
N THR A 197 39.24 9.02 17.14
CA THR A 197 38.92 7.63 17.46
C THR A 197 39.72 6.72 16.54
N ASP A 198 40.07 5.53 17.03
CA ASP A 198 40.78 4.51 16.24
C ASP A 198 40.07 4.21 14.92
N ARG A 199 38.73 4.30 14.89
CA ARG A 199 37.93 4.07 13.68
C ARG A 199 38.11 5.17 12.65
N PHE A 200 38.12 6.44 13.07
CA PHE A 200 38.37 7.57 12.17
C PHE A 200 39.80 7.53 11.64
N THR A 201 40.78 7.28 12.53
CA THR A 201 42.18 7.10 12.16
C THR A 201 42.36 5.96 11.17
N TYR A 202 41.76 4.80 11.43
CA TYR A 202 41.78 3.66 10.50
C TYR A 202 41.23 4.04 9.12
N MET A 203 40.07 4.73 9.05
CA MET A 203 39.47 5.15 7.79
C MET A 203 40.39 6.08 7.00
N LEU A 204 41.00 7.08 7.66
CA LEU A 204 41.96 7.99 7.03
C LEU A 204 43.19 7.26 6.54
N THR A 205 43.81 6.44 7.40
CA THR A 205 45.00 5.66 7.05
C THR A 205 44.72 4.72 5.89
N HIS A 206 43.59 4.01 5.90
CA HIS A 206 43.22 3.11 4.83
C HIS A 206 43.11 3.85 3.49
N ARG A 207 42.36 4.96 3.46
CA ARG A 207 42.21 5.78 2.25
C ARG A 207 43.56 6.29 1.74
N HIS A 208 44.43 6.72 2.64
CA HIS A 208 45.76 7.23 2.33
C HIS A 208 46.64 6.15 1.69
N ILE A 209 46.76 4.97 2.31
CA ILE A 209 47.63 3.89 1.80
C ILE A 209 47.09 3.23 0.53
N THR A 210 45.77 3.22 0.33
CA THR A 210 45.17 2.64 -0.89
C THR A 210 45.14 3.63 -2.06
N PHE A 211 45.44 4.91 -1.82
CA PHE A 211 45.28 5.96 -2.83
C PHE A 211 45.95 5.62 -4.16
N ASP A 212 47.22 5.23 -4.16
CA ASP A 212 47.96 5.02 -5.41
C ASP A 212 47.37 3.89 -6.27
N SER A 213 46.85 2.84 -5.64
CA SER A 213 46.18 1.74 -6.36
C SER A 213 44.75 2.06 -6.78
N HIS A 214 44.09 3.03 -6.13
CA HIS A 214 42.67 3.33 -6.34
C HIS A 214 42.41 4.68 -7.03
N LYS A 215 43.42 5.54 -7.18
CA LYS A 215 43.30 6.91 -7.70
C LYS A 215 42.50 6.97 -9.00
N THR A 216 42.86 6.13 -9.98
CA THR A 216 42.17 6.07 -11.27
C THR A 216 40.72 5.64 -11.10
N ALA A 217 40.47 4.61 -10.29
CA ALA A 217 39.12 4.10 -10.04
C ALA A 217 38.24 5.12 -9.32
N TRP A 218 38.75 5.80 -8.29
CA TRP A 218 38.02 6.84 -7.57
C TRP A 218 37.72 8.07 -8.45
N THR A 219 38.65 8.41 -9.35
CA THR A 219 38.47 9.46 -10.36
C THR A 219 37.33 9.09 -11.32
N GLU A 220 37.34 7.87 -11.86
CA GLU A 220 36.29 7.36 -12.73
C GLU A 220 34.95 7.24 -12.00
N ALA A 221 34.95 6.80 -10.73
CA ALA A 221 33.75 6.75 -9.90
C ALA A 221 33.14 8.14 -9.72
N ALA A 222 33.95 9.16 -9.46
CA ALA A 222 33.47 10.54 -9.33
C ALA A 222 32.78 11.02 -10.62
N LEU A 223 33.28 10.63 -11.79
CA LEU A 223 32.69 10.96 -13.08
C LEU A 223 31.44 10.14 -13.39
N TYR A 224 31.52 8.81 -13.37
CA TYR A 224 30.47 7.92 -13.84
C TYR A 224 29.33 7.75 -12.84
N MET A 225 29.61 7.76 -11.53
CA MET A 225 28.57 7.69 -10.50
C MET A 225 27.86 9.02 -10.26
N ALA A 226 28.31 10.12 -10.88
CA ALA A 226 27.61 11.40 -10.91
C ALA A 226 26.61 11.50 -12.07
N ARG A 227 26.68 10.61 -13.07
CA ARG A 227 25.83 10.62 -14.27
C ARG A 227 24.49 9.96 -13.99
N TYR A 228 23.42 10.70 -14.28
CA TYR A 228 22.06 10.20 -14.40
C TYR A 228 21.64 10.21 -15.88
N PRO A 229 20.77 9.28 -16.33
CA PRO A 229 20.22 9.32 -17.68
C PRO A 229 19.42 10.62 -17.95
N GLU A 230 19.20 10.93 -19.24
CA GLU A 230 18.43 12.09 -19.73
C GLU A 230 16.97 12.10 -19.21
N PRO A 231 16.29 13.27 -19.13
CA PRO A 231 15.07 13.50 -18.33
C PRO A 231 13.81 12.73 -18.76
N ASN A 232 13.86 11.86 -19.76
CA ASN A 232 12.68 11.16 -20.28
C ASN A 232 12.48 9.74 -19.72
N SER A 233 13.15 9.37 -18.64
CA SER A 233 12.77 8.17 -17.88
C SER A 233 12.86 8.45 -16.38
N ALA A 234 11.74 8.25 -15.68
CA ALA A 234 11.61 8.23 -14.22
C ALA A 234 11.61 9.60 -13.52
N THR A 235 10.46 10.26 -13.52
CA THR A 235 9.90 10.62 -12.21
C THR A 235 9.90 9.31 -11.40
N LEU A 236 10.63 9.25 -10.28
CA LEU A 236 10.42 8.16 -9.34
C LEU A 236 8.92 8.11 -9.06
N ASP A 237 8.26 7.04 -9.51
CA ASP A 237 6.92 6.75 -9.04
C ASP A 237 7.04 6.67 -7.51
N VAL A 238 6.06 7.22 -6.79
CA VAL A 238 6.13 7.26 -5.32
C VAL A 238 6.35 5.82 -4.83
N LEU A 239 7.50 5.57 -4.22
CA LEU A 239 7.90 4.24 -3.79
C LEU A 239 7.12 3.88 -2.52
N ASP A 240 6.29 2.85 -2.59
CA ASP A 240 5.52 2.33 -1.46
C ASP A 240 6.36 1.29 -0.69
N VAL A 241 7.41 1.78 -0.04
CA VAL A 241 8.29 0.99 0.83
C VAL A 241 8.65 1.80 2.10
N PRO A 242 8.59 1.20 3.30
CA PRO A 242 9.08 1.83 4.52
C PRO A 242 10.51 2.35 4.34
N THR A 243 10.69 3.64 4.54
CA THR A 243 11.98 4.31 4.31
C THR A 243 12.38 5.16 5.50
N LEU A 244 13.58 4.92 6.02
CA LEU A 244 14.22 5.79 7.01
C LEU A 244 15.30 6.62 6.33
N TYR A 245 15.26 7.94 6.53
CA TYR A 245 16.33 8.85 6.18
C TYR A 245 17.06 9.31 7.45
N VAL A 246 18.35 8.97 7.58
CA VAL A 246 19.19 9.39 8.70
C VAL A 246 20.18 10.44 8.21
N HIS A 247 20.27 11.57 8.89
CA HIS A 247 21.24 12.62 8.57
C HIS A 247 21.82 13.24 9.84
N GLY A 248 22.96 13.92 9.71
CA GLY A 248 23.49 14.75 10.77
C GLY A 248 22.72 16.07 10.88
N ASP A 249 22.53 16.57 12.09
CA ASP A 249 21.93 17.89 12.34
C ASP A 249 22.84 19.05 11.90
N CYS A 250 24.15 18.83 11.88
CA CYS A 250 25.15 19.83 11.47
C CYS A 250 25.40 19.85 9.95
N ASP A 251 24.76 18.96 9.18
CA ASP A 251 24.84 18.94 7.70
C ASP A 251 23.59 19.60 7.09
N GLU A 252 23.59 20.92 7.01
CA GLU A 252 22.45 21.72 6.53
C GLU A 252 21.94 21.27 5.16
N LYS A 253 22.85 20.91 4.24
CA LYS A 253 22.50 20.48 2.89
C LYS A 253 21.72 19.18 2.91
N TYR A 254 22.18 18.19 3.66
CA TYR A 254 21.52 16.87 3.71
C TYR A 254 20.33 16.85 4.66
N ALA A 255 20.30 17.71 5.67
CA ALA A 255 19.10 17.98 6.46
C ALA A 255 17.99 18.54 5.56
N ALA A 256 18.29 19.49 4.67
CA ALA A 256 17.33 20.05 3.72
C ALA A 256 16.81 19.03 2.70
N PHE A 257 17.59 17.98 2.40
CA PHE A 257 17.14 16.89 1.53
C PHE A 257 16.06 15.99 2.14
N SER A 258 15.87 15.99 3.48
CA SER A 258 14.83 15.19 4.15
C SER A 258 13.42 15.47 3.57
N THR A 259 13.04 16.74 3.43
CA THR A 259 11.76 17.16 2.86
C THR A 259 11.59 16.67 1.43
N ARG A 260 12.67 16.69 0.64
CA ARG A 260 12.64 16.24 -0.75
C ARG A 260 12.60 14.72 -0.86
N MET A 261 13.30 14.01 0.01
CA MET A 261 13.19 12.56 0.16
C MET A 261 11.77 12.15 0.53
N GLY A 262 11.13 12.83 1.49
CA GLY A 262 9.78 12.52 1.92
C GLY A 262 8.72 12.58 0.81
N LYS A 263 8.94 13.37 -0.25
CA LYS A 263 8.05 13.42 -1.42
C LYS A 263 8.16 12.21 -2.33
N LEU A 264 9.20 11.39 -2.19
CA LEU A 264 9.44 10.21 -3.05
C LEU A 264 8.81 8.93 -2.48
N PHE A 265 8.34 8.95 -1.23
CA PHE A 265 7.91 7.74 -0.51
C PHE A 265 6.54 7.94 0.13
N VAL A 266 5.74 6.87 0.18
CA VAL A 266 4.46 6.87 0.92
C VAL A 266 4.71 6.74 2.42
N ASN A 267 5.67 5.88 2.82
CA ASN A 267 6.01 5.61 4.22
C ASN A 267 7.44 6.08 4.49
N PHE A 268 7.57 7.32 4.97
CA PHE A 268 8.84 7.99 5.18
C PHE A 268 9.01 8.42 6.63
N SER A 269 10.16 8.10 7.21
CA SER A 269 10.60 8.61 8.51
C SER A 269 11.96 9.28 8.34
N THR A 270 12.21 10.34 9.11
CA THR A 270 13.49 11.04 9.12
C THR A 270 14.03 11.11 10.54
N GLU A 271 15.35 10.98 10.68
CA GLU A 271 16.05 11.04 11.93
C GLU A 271 17.28 11.96 11.80
N ALA A 272 17.35 12.99 12.65
CA ALA A 272 18.51 13.84 12.78
C ALA A 272 19.38 13.36 13.95
N VAL A 273 20.62 13.00 13.68
CA VAL A 273 21.58 12.59 14.71
C VAL A 273 22.34 13.80 15.22
N ILE A 274 22.08 14.15 16.47
CA ILE A 274 22.57 15.39 17.11
C ILE A 274 24.09 15.42 17.25
N GLY A 275 24.69 16.56 16.91
CA GLY A 275 26.13 16.80 16.95
C GLY A 275 26.91 15.98 15.92
N SER A 276 26.31 15.70 14.76
CA SER A 276 26.98 14.98 13.67
C SER A 276 26.82 15.68 12.33
N GLY A 277 27.82 15.56 11.48
CA GLY A 277 27.80 16.09 10.11
C GLY A 277 27.46 14.99 9.11
N HIS A 278 28.06 15.07 7.92
CA HIS A 278 27.73 14.19 6.81
C HIS A 278 27.97 12.70 7.10
N ASN A 279 29.00 12.32 7.87
CA ASN A 279 29.39 10.92 8.07
C ASN A 279 28.89 10.35 9.40
N VAL A 280 27.57 10.32 9.57
CA VAL A 280 26.91 9.89 10.81
C VAL A 280 27.35 8.49 11.25
N ILE A 281 27.53 7.54 10.31
CA ILE A 281 27.96 6.17 10.61
C ILE A 281 29.38 6.07 11.20
N MET A 282 30.20 7.11 11.03
CA MET A 282 31.54 7.21 11.59
C MET A 282 31.58 8.10 12.83
N GLN A 283 30.88 9.24 12.80
CA GLN A 283 30.89 10.23 13.89
C GLN A 283 30.09 9.76 15.11
N LYS A 284 28.91 9.18 14.88
CA LYS A 284 27.92 8.80 15.89
C LYS A 284 27.34 7.41 15.59
N PRO A 285 28.18 6.36 15.55
CA PRO A 285 27.76 5.04 15.12
C PRO A 285 26.72 4.42 16.04
N ALA A 286 26.80 4.65 17.36
CA ALA A 286 25.87 4.05 18.30
C ALA A 286 24.45 4.60 18.10
N GLU A 287 24.34 5.92 17.96
CA GLU A 287 23.11 6.65 17.72
C GLU A 287 22.51 6.30 16.36
N CYS A 288 23.31 6.34 15.29
CA CYS A 288 22.87 5.93 13.95
C CYS A 288 22.37 4.47 13.92
N ASN A 289 23.15 3.56 14.51
CA ASN A 289 22.76 2.15 14.59
C ASN A 289 21.49 1.98 15.42
N HIS A 290 21.32 2.74 16.50
CA HIS A 290 20.12 2.71 17.33
C HIS A 290 18.89 3.14 16.54
N SER A 291 18.91 4.31 15.88
CA SER A 291 17.78 4.81 15.10
C SER A 291 17.39 3.85 13.97
N ILE A 292 18.38 3.26 13.27
CA ILE A 292 18.12 2.23 12.25
C ILE A 292 17.51 0.98 12.87
N SER A 293 18.04 0.49 13.99
CA SER A 293 17.51 -0.71 14.64
C SER A 293 16.11 -0.49 15.18
N GLN A 294 15.83 0.69 15.73
CA GLN A 294 14.51 1.06 16.23
C GLN A 294 13.49 1.16 15.09
N PHE A 295 13.87 1.77 13.96
CA PHE A 295 13.02 1.80 12.77
C PHE A 295 12.74 0.39 12.24
N LEU A 296 13.77 -0.45 12.15
CA LEU A 296 13.61 -1.83 11.70
C LEU A 296 12.81 -2.65 12.71
N GLU A 297 12.95 -2.42 14.01
CA GLU A 297 12.15 -3.06 15.04
C GLU A 297 10.68 -2.65 14.89
N ALA A 298 10.38 -1.36 14.79
CA ALA A 298 9.03 -0.83 14.63
C ALA A 298 8.34 -1.38 13.37
N ASN A 299 9.09 -1.58 12.28
CA ASN A 299 8.57 -2.06 11.01
C ASN A 299 8.67 -3.59 10.84
N PHE A 300 9.52 -4.29 11.59
CA PHE A 300 9.90 -5.67 11.28
C PHE A 300 10.26 -6.54 12.50
N ARG A 301 9.92 -6.16 13.75
CA ARG A 301 10.23 -6.92 15.00
C ARG A 301 10.51 -8.41 14.76
N PRO A 302 11.67 -8.96 15.20
CA PRO A 302 11.86 -10.40 15.26
C PRO A 302 10.70 -10.98 16.07
N SER A 303 9.93 -11.87 15.46
CA SER A 303 8.84 -12.55 16.15
C SER A 303 9.42 -13.29 17.35
N THR A 304 8.90 -12.99 18.54
CA THR A 304 8.85 -13.97 19.62
C THR A 304 7.82 -15.03 19.22
N SER A 305 8.01 -16.27 19.68
CA SER A 305 7.08 -17.39 19.42
C SER A 305 5.65 -17.06 19.81
N ASP A 306 5.48 -16.25 20.86
CA ASP A 306 4.20 -16.02 21.51
C ASP A 306 3.32 -14.99 20.78
N ASP A 307 3.88 -14.26 19.81
CA ASP A 307 3.16 -13.22 19.06
C ASP A 307 2.78 -13.60 17.63
N THR A 308 3.28 -14.72 17.12
CA THR A 308 3.02 -15.22 15.76
C THR A 308 1.86 -16.18 15.65
N VAL A 309 0.98 -15.93 14.68
CA VAL A 309 0.02 -16.94 14.20
C VAL A 309 0.63 -17.65 13.00
N LYS A 310 0.85 -18.95 13.12
CA LYS A 310 1.17 -19.80 11.97
C LYS A 310 -0.12 -20.24 11.28
N ILE A 311 -0.15 -20.16 9.95
CA ILE A 311 -1.22 -20.75 9.16
C ILE A 311 -0.79 -22.16 8.77
N LEU A 312 -1.54 -23.16 9.22
CA LEU A 312 -1.26 -24.56 8.90
C LEU A 312 -2.21 -25.15 7.86
N ALA A 313 -3.42 -24.61 7.76
CA ALA A 313 -4.43 -25.14 6.86
C ALA A 313 -5.14 -24.01 6.12
N VAL A 314 -5.22 -24.17 4.80
CA VAL A 314 -6.08 -23.40 3.91
C VAL A 314 -7.22 -24.31 3.48
N ARG A 315 -8.46 -23.92 3.80
CA ARG A 315 -9.67 -24.65 3.42
C ARG A 315 -10.57 -23.81 2.54
N ILE A 316 -11.29 -24.47 1.64
CA ILE A 316 -12.26 -23.82 0.78
C ILE A 316 -13.61 -24.54 0.84
N LEU A 317 -14.70 -23.78 0.89
CA LEU A 317 -16.06 -24.27 0.72
C LEU A 317 -16.73 -23.56 -0.46
N ARG A 318 -16.96 -24.28 -1.56
CA ARG A 318 -17.71 -23.77 -2.72
C ARG A 318 -19.19 -23.60 -2.38
N TYR A 319 -19.82 -22.57 -2.93
CA TYR A 319 -21.25 -22.32 -2.79
C TYR A 319 -21.86 -21.75 -4.08
N SER A 320 -23.19 -21.81 -4.16
CA SER A 320 -23.99 -21.15 -5.19
C SER A 320 -25.27 -20.57 -4.57
N LEU A 321 -25.48 -19.27 -4.75
CA LEU A 321 -26.63 -18.52 -4.21
C LEU A 321 -27.52 -17.99 -5.34
N PRO A 322 -28.73 -18.54 -5.54
CA PRO A 322 -29.67 -18.02 -6.53
C PRO A 322 -30.09 -16.58 -6.22
N LEU A 323 -30.18 -15.76 -7.25
CA LEU A 323 -30.80 -14.44 -7.17
C LEU A 323 -32.32 -14.58 -7.28
N LYS A 324 -33.06 -13.74 -6.53
CA LYS A 324 -34.52 -13.64 -6.63
C LYS A 324 -34.95 -13.20 -8.03
N ASN A 325 -34.18 -12.27 -8.60
CA ASN A 325 -34.35 -11.79 -9.97
C ASN A 325 -32.98 -11.77 -10.65
N PRO A 326 -32.85 -12.24 -11.91
CA PRO A 326 -31.60 -12.15 -12.65
C PRO A 326 -31.15 -10.69 -12.81
N MET A 327 -29.83 -10.48 -12.79
CA MET A 327 -29.21 -9.17 -13.02
C MET A 327 -28.36 -9.19 -14.29
N LYS A 328 -28.27 -8.07 -15.00
CA LYS A 328 -27.44 -7.93 -16.19
C LYS A 328 -26.25 -7.02 -15.87
N VAL A 329 -25.03 -7.51 -16.05
CA VAL A 329 -23.77 -6.78 -15.79
C VAL A 329 -22.92 -6.84 -17.04
N ASN A 330 -22.64 -5.68 -17.66
CA ASN A 330 -21.84 -5.58 -18.89
C ASN A 330 -22.24 -6.62 -19.96
N GLY A 331 -23.55 -6.77 -20.19
CA GLY A 331 -24.09 -7.71 -21.17
C GLY A 331 -24.33 -9.14 -20.68
N ILE A 332 -23.78 -9.52 -19.52
CA ILE A 332 -23.86 -10.87 -18.96
C ILE A 332 -25.07 -10.97 -18.03
N ASN A 333 -25.95 -11.96 -18.28
CA ASN A 333 -27.06 -12.30 -17.39
C ASN A 333 -26.57 -13.21 -16.27
N VAL A 334 -26.69 -12.74 -15.03
CA VAL A 334 -26.30 -13.46 -13.82
C VAL A 334 -27.57 -13.88 -13.10
N HIS A 335 -27.76 -15.19 -12.95
CA HIS A 335 -28.93 -15.79 -12.27
C HIS A 335 -28.60 -16.25 -10.85
N GLN A 336 -27.33 -16.45 -10.55
CA GLN A 336 -26.84 -16.90 -9.26
C GLN A 336 -25.43 -16.34 -9.01
N ARG A 337 -25.04 -16.30 -7.74
CA ARG A 337 -23.72 -15.91 -7.28
C ARG A 337 -22.95 -17.17 -6.88
N ASP A 338 -22.02 -17.57 -7.74
CA ASP A 338 -21.11 -18.68 -7.49
C ASP A 338 -19.85 -18.15 -6.79
N GLY A 339 -19.45 -18.81 -5.70
CA GLY A 339 -18.38 -18.32 -4.84
C GLY A 339 -17.74 -19.42 -4.00
N MET A 340 -16.76 -19.01 -3.20
CA MET A 340 -15.96 -19.85 -2.32
C MET A 340 -15.69 -19.13 -1.00
N LEU A 341 -15.95 -19.79 0.12
CA LEU A 341 -15.46 -19.31 1.41
C LEU A 341 -14.03 -19.83 1.62
N LEU A 342 -13.11 -18.92 1.92
CA LEU A 342 -11.72 -19.21 2.27
C LEU A 342 -11.58 -19.23 3.79
N ALA A 343 -11.05 -20.31 4.35
CA ALA A 343 -10.72 -20.39 5.77
C ALA A 343 -9.23 -20.66 6.00
N LEU A 344 -8.64 -19.91 6.95
CA LEU A 344 -7.25 -20.02 7.37
C LEU A 344 -7.23 -20.47 8.83
N SER A 345 -6.54 -21.57 9.16
CA SER A 345 -6.50 -22.12 10.53
C SER A 345 -5.08 -22.24 11.08
N SER A 346 -4.92 -22.07 12.39
CA SER A 346 -3.63 -22.20 13.11
C SER A 346 -3.51 -23.49 13.93
N ASP A 347 -2.28 -23.91 14.26
CA ASP A 347 -1.96 -24.98 15.24
C ASP A 347 -2.24 -24.55 16.67
N ASP A 348 -1.69 -23.39 17.07
CA ASP A 348 -1.41 -23.11 18.49
C ASP A 348 -2.66 -23.05 19.38
N ASN A 349 -3.85 -22.83 18.80
CA ASN A 349 -5.13 -22.73 19.51
C ASN A 349 -6.35 -23.24 18.71
N GLY A 350 -6.16 -23.81 17.52
CA GLY A 350 -7.27 -24.25 16.65
C GLY A 350 -8.21 -23.13 16.18
N VAL A 351 -7.77 -21.87 16.20
CA VAL A 351 -8.56 -20.73 15.75
C VAL A 351 -8.59 -20.65 14.22
N THR A 352 -9.70 -20.13 13.68
CA THR A 352 -9.92 -20.02 12.24
C THR A 352 -10.45 -18.64 11.89
N GLY A 353 -9.90 -18.06 10.82
CA GLY A 353 -10.48 -16.89 10.16
C GLY A 353 -11.11 -17.26 8.83
N VAL A 354 -12.05 -16.44 8.34
CA VAL A 354 -12.81 -16.71 7.11
C VAL A 354 -12.94 -15.45 6.26
N GLY A 355 -12.98 -15.63 4.94
CA GLY A 355 -13.27 -14.58 3.97
C GLY A 355 -14.04 -15.13 2.77
N ASP A 356 -14.54 -14.22 1.93
CA ASP A 356 -15.44 -14.56 0.82
C ASP A 356 -14.81 -14.26 -0.54
N ILE A 357 -14.77 -15.27 -1.41
CA ILE A 357 -14.32 -15.21 -2.80
C ILE A 357 -15.55 -15.32 -3.70
N CYS A 358 -16.10 -14.19 -4.12
CA CYS A 358 -17.30 -14.15 -4.95
C CYS A 358 -17.12 -13.23 -6.17
N PRO A 359 -16.37 -13.64 -7.20
CA PRO A 359 -16.23 -12.84 -8.41
C PRO A 359 -17.59 -12.57 -9.07
N LEU A 360 -17.81 -11.34 -9.52
CA LEU A 360 -19.01 -10.92 -10.26
C LEU A 360 -18.74 -10.98 -11.77
N PRO A 361 -19.39 -11.90 -12.53
CA PRO A 361 -19.27 -11.93 -13.99
C PRO A 361 -19.64 -10.60 -14.61
N GLY A 362 -18.83 -10.14 -15.57
CA GLY A 362 -19.00 -8.86 -16.26
C GLY A 362 -18.33 -7.68 -15.56
N LEU A 363 -18.04 -7.78 -14.26
CA LEU A 363 -17.27 -6.79 -13.51
C LEU A 363 -15.82 -7.25 -13.26
N HIS A 364 -15.65 -8.46 -12.72
CA HIS A 364 -14.33 -9.03 -12.46
C HIS A 364 -13.84 -9.80 -13.68
N THR A 365 -12.54 -9.73 -13.95
CA THR A 365 -11.90 -10.49 -15.04
C THR A 365 -11.66 -11.96 -14.67
N GLN A 366 -11.64 -12.28 -13.37
CA GLN A 366 -11.51 -13.62 -12.84
C GLN A 366 -12.88 -14.31 -12.76
N ASN A 367 -12.91 -15.60 -13.09
CA ASN A 367 -14.01 -16.48 -12.77
C ASN A 367 -13.62 -17.37 -11.58
N ILE A 368 -14.57 -18.20 -11.12
CA ILE A 368 -14.37 -19.02 -9.92
C ILE A 368 -13.19 -20.01 -10.04
N GLU A 369 -12.95 -20.57 -11.23
CA GLU A 369 -11.85 -21.51 -11.45
C GLU A 369 -10.49 -20.83 -11.43
N LYS A 370 -10.35 -19.64 -12.03
CA LYS A 370 -9.14 -18.82 -11.89
C LYS A 370 -8.88 -18.43 -10.43
N CYS A 371 -9.93 -18.05 -9.70
CA CYS A 371 -9.82 -17.79 -8.27
C CYS A 371 -9.35 -19.02 -7.50
N LEU A 372 -9.80 -20.23 -7.86
CA LEU A 372 -9.30 -21.46 -7.23
C LEU A 372 -7.80 -21.66 -7.47
N THR A 373 -7.32 -21.47 -8.71
CA THR A 373 -5.89 -21.53 -9.02
C THR A 373 -5.08 -20.53 -8.17
N GLU A 374 -5.57 -19.30 -8.02
CA GLU A 374 -4.91 -18.29 -7.18
C GLU A 374 -4.86 -18.70 -5.70
N VAL A 375 -5.91 -19.33 -5.16
CA VAL A 375 -5.90 -19.85 -3.78
C VAL A 375 -4.93 -21.04 -3.63
N GLN A 376 -4.81 -21.90 -4.63
CA GLN A 376 -3.82 -22.98 -4.61
C GLN A 376 -2.39 -22.43 -4.57
N CYS A 377 -2.09 -21.41 -5.38
CA CYS A 377 -0.82 -20.70 -5.32
C CYS A 377 -0.61 -20.05 -3.94
N LEU A 378 -1.64 -19.42 -3.37
CA LEU A 378 -1.59 -18.84 -2.03
C LEU A 378 -1.28 -19.89 -0.96
N SER A 379 -1.93 -21.05 -1.00
CA SER A 379 -1.68 -22.15 -0.07
C SER A 379 -0.21 -22.57 -0.08
N HIS A 380 0.38 -22.73 -1.27
CA HIS A 380 1.79 -23.04 -1.42
C HIS A 380 2.70 -21.96 -0.80
N VAL A 381 2.42 -20.67 -1.06
CA VAL A 381 3.19 -19.54 -0.51
C VAL A 381 3.13 -19.51 1.03
N LEU A 382 1.97 -19.78 1.61
CA LEU A 382 1.80 -19.80 3.07
C LEU A 382 2.53 -20.98 3.72
N HIS A 383 2.54 -22.14 3.04
CA HIS A 383 3.27 -23.31 3.51
C HIS A 383 4.78 -23.07 3.60
N VAL A 384 5.35 -22.38 2.61
CA VAL A 384 6.80 -22.05 2.59
C VAL A 384 7.15 -20.81 3.42
N THR A 385 6.15 -20.03 3.87
CA THR A 385 6.35 -18.76 4.60
C THR A 385 5.53 -18.68 5.91
N PRO A 386 5.71 -19.61 6.86
CA PRO A 386 4.81 -19.78 8.02
C PRO A 386 4.77 -18.61 9.02
N GLY A 387 5.65 -17.60 8.88
CA GLY A 387 5.78 -16.46 9.80
C GLY A 387 5.09 -15.15 9.35
N LEU A 388 4.14 -15.20 8.41
CA LEU A 388 3.56 -14.01 7.76
C LEU A 388 2.87 -13.01 8.73
N PHE A 389 2.44 -13.43 9.93
CA PHE A 389 1.48 -12.70 10.79
C PHE A 389 2.00 -12.29 12.19
N GLY A 390 3.31 -12.12 12.36
CA GLY A 390 3.94 -11.95 13.69
C GLY A 390 3.80 -10.62 14.41
N HIS A 391 3.48 -9.50 13.74
CA HIS A 391 3.43 -8.20 14.41
C HIS A 391 2.50 -7.20 13.72
N GLN A 392 1.69 -6.49 14.51
CA GLN A 392 0.64 -5.57 14.05
C GLN A 392 1.15 -4.57 13.00
N CYS A 393 2.28 -3.89 13.22
CA CYS A 393 2.78 -2.86 12.30
C CYS A 393 3.18 -3.36 10.90
N CYS A 394 3.46 -4.66 10.72
CA CYS A 394 3.91 -5.23 9.44
C CYS A 394 2.97 -6.29 8.86
N VAL A 395 1.88 -6.64 9.54
CA VAL A 395 0.89 -7.61 9.01
C VAL A 395 0.38 -7.15 7.63
N LEU A 396 -0.03 -5.89 7.50
CA LEU A 396 -0.53 -5.35 6.23
C LEU A 396 0.55 -5.35 5.15
N LEU A 397 1.76 -4.88 5.45
CA LEU A 397 2.88 -4.91 4.50
C LEU A 397 3.19 -6.33 4.03
N ASN A 398 3.27 -7.30 4.94
CA ASN A 398 3.54 -8.69 4.58
C ASN A 398 2.41 -9.29 3.73
N MET A 399 1.15 -8.96 4.04
CA MET A 399 -0.02 -9.40 3.28
C MET A 399 -0.04 -8.76 1.88
N ASP A 400 0.06 -7.44 1.78
CA ASP A 400 0.08 -6.69 0.51
C ASP A 400 1.16 -7.25 -0.41
N MET A 401 2.35 -7.52 0.13
CA MET A 401 3.47 -8.08 -0.62
C MET A 401 3.24 -9.52 -1.05
N THR A 402 2.56 -10.33 -0.24
CA THR A 402 2.24 -11.73 -0.56
C THR A 402 1.14 -11.82 -1.62
N LEU A 403 0.18 -10.90 -1.57
CA LEU A 403 -1.00 -10.91 -2.42
C LEU A 403 -0.82 -10.06 -3.68
N ARG A 404 0.32 -9.37 -3.86
CA ARG A 404 0.53 -8.35 -4.91
C ARG A 404 0.05 -8.79 -6.30
N THR A 405 0.36 -10.02 -6.69
CA THR A 405 0.03 -10.59 -8.02
C THR A 405 -1.36 -11.22 -8.10
N MET A 406 -2.10 -11.31 -7.00
CA MET A 406 -3.42 -11.92 -6.95
C MET A 406 -4.51 -10.93 -7.35
N SER A 407 -5.67 -11.46 -7.72
CA SER A 407 -6.85 -10.68 -8.03
C SER A 407 -7.39 -9.94 -6.80
N PRO A 408 -8.12 -8.82 -7.00
CA PRO A 408 -8.72 -8.06 -5.90
C PRO A 408 -9.64 -8.91 -5.01
N VAL A 409 -10.40 -9.83 -5.60
CA VAL A 409 -11.29 -10.74 -4.86
C VAL A 409 -10.50 -11.63 -3.90
N ILE A 410 -9.38 -12.19 -4.34
CA ILE A 410 -8.51 -13.02 -3.49
C ILE A 410 -7.80 -12.17 -2.42
N LYS A 411 -7.30 -10.99 -2.79
CA LYS A 411 -6.70 -10.03 -1.84
C LYS A 411 -7.67 -9.71 -0.70
N ASN A 412 -8.92 -9.39 -1.03
CA ASN A 412 -9.95 -9.06 -0.05
C ASN A 412 -10.34 -10.27 0.81
N ALA A 413 -10.58 -11.43 0.18
CA ALA A 413 -10.96 -12.64 0.89
C ALA A 413 -9.87 -13.10 1.86
N PHE A 414 -8.62 -13.13 1.41
CA PHE A 414 -7.49 -13.47 2.27
C PHE A 414 -7.33 -12.45 3.39
N THR A 415 -7.51 -11.16 3.10
CA THR A 415 -7.37 -10.13 4.13
C THR A 415 -8.42 -10.25 5.23
N SER A 416 -9.67 -10.48 4.83
CA SER A 416 -10.76 -10.81 5.75
C SER A 416 -10.41 -12.04 6.60
N ALA A 417 -9.98 -13.14 5.97
CA ALA A 417 -9.65 -14.37 6.67
C ALA A 417 -8.46 -14.22 7.63
N ALA A 418 -7.38 -13.57 7.20
CA ALA A 418 -6.18 -13.42 8.00
C ALA A 418 -6.40 -12.49 9.21
N LEU A 419 -7.10 -11.38 9.03
CA LEU A 419 -7.39 -10.46 10.15
C LEU A 419 -8.44 -11.03 11.08
N HIS A 420 -9.43 -11.75 10.57
CA HIS A 420 -10.34 -12.49 11.42
C HIS A 420 -9.57 -13.54 12.25
N LEU A 421 -8.71 -14.34 11.64
CA LEU A 421 -7.85 -15.32 12.35
C LEU A 421 -7.02 -14.64 13.44
N LEU A 422 -6.34 -13.54 13.11
CA LEU A 422 -5.50 -12.80 14.06
C LEU A 422 -6.31 -12.20 15.21
N SER A 423 -7.52 -11.72 14.95
CA SER A 423 -8.42 -11.20 15.99
C SER A 423 -8.82 -12.29 16.99
N GLN A 424 -9.11 -13.49 16.50
CA GLN A 424 -9.41 -14.66 17.34
C GLN A 424 -8.19 -15.08 18.15
N PHE A 425 -7.02 -15.18 17.51
CA PHE A 425 -5.78 -15.55 18.18
C PHE A 425 -5.40 -14.57 19.30
N LYS A 426 -5.46 -13.26 19.02
CA LYS A 426 -5.14 -12.20 19.99
C LYS A 426 -6.27 -11.93 20.98
N LYS A 427 -7.44 -12.55 20.82
CA LYS A 427 -8.65 -12.34 21.64
C LYS A 427 -9.05 -10.86 21.73
N ILE A 428 -8.93 -10.14 20.61
CA ILE A 428 -9.38 -8.75 20.47
C ILE A 428 -10.48 -8.68 19.41
N SER A 429 -11.39 -7.71 19.53
CA SER A 429 -12.43 -7.55 18.51
C SER A 429 -11.80 -7.25 17.14
N LEU A 430 -12.35 -7.81 16.07
CA LEU A 430 -11.86 -7.59 14.70
C LEU A 430 -11.82 -6.09 14.35
N LYS A 431 -12.84 -5.34 14.77
CA LYS A 431 -12.91 -3.88 14.67
C LYS A 431 -11.72 -3.20 15.36
N SER A 432 -11.41 -3.58 16.60
CA SER A 432 -10.27 -3.04 17.35
C SER A 432 -8.93 -3.37 16.69
N LEU A 433 -8.76 -4.60 16.21
CA LEU A 433 -7.55 -5.01 15.49
C LEU A 433 -7.32 -4.14 14.24
N ILE A 434 -8.34 -3.98 13.39
CA ILE A 434 -8.23 -3.18 12.16
C ILE A 434 -7.90 -1.72 12.49
N ARG A 435 -8.47 -1.17 13.56
CA ARG A 435 -8.13 0.18 14.04
C ARG A 435 -6.68 0.29 14.48
N HIS A 436 -6.18 -0.67 15.27
CA HIS A 436 -4.76 -0.67 15.65
C HIS A 436 -3.84 -0.72 14.43
N LEU A 437 -4.19 -1.51 13.41
CA LEU A 437 -3.44 -1.56 12.15
C LEU A 437 -3.47 -0.22 11.40
N MET A 438 -4.63 0.45 11.36
CA MET A 438 -4.79 1.77 10.75
C MET A 438 -3.90 2.81 11.46
N VAL A 439 -3.92 2.86 12.79
CA VAL A 439 -3.07 3.77 13.59
C VAL A 439 -1.58 3.45 13.38
N ALA A 440 -1.21 2.17 13.38
CA ALA A 440 0.18 1.73 13.19
C ALA A 440 0.74 2.06 11.80
N CYS A 441 -0.13 2.24 10.80
CA CYS A 441 0.27 2.70 9.46
C CYS A 441 0.34 4.24 9.35
N SER A 442 0.28 4.98 10.46
CA SER A 442 0.35 6.44 10.52
C SER A 442 -0.80 7.17 9.79
N ILE A 443 -1.95 6.50 9.64
CA ILE A 443 -3.03 6.93 8.76
C ILE A 443 -3.93 8.01 9.40
N ASP A 444 -4.00 8.04 10.73
CA ASP A 444 -4.67 9.11 11.47
C ASP A 444 -4.33 9.04 12.99
N GLN A 445 -3.55 9.99 13.51
CA GLN A 445 -3.31 10.11 14.96
C GLN A 445 -4.46 10.82 15.69
N THR A 446 -5.36 11.49 14.98
CA THR A 446 -6.51 12.22 15.53
C THR A 446 -7.76 11.36 15.67
N PHE A 447 -7.63 10.04 15.44
CA PHE A 447 -8.71 9.08 15.57
C PHE A 447 -9.21 8.99 17.02
N LEU A 448 -10.09 9.92 17.40
CA LEU A 448 -10.90 9.84 18.60
C LEU A 448 -11.94 8.74 18.37
N GLU A 449 -12.01 7.79 19.31
CA GLU A 449 -12.95 6.69 19.30
C GLU A 449 -14.38 7.17 19.04
N ARG A 450 -14.89 6.98 17.83
CA ARG A 450 -16.34 6.93 17.62
C ARG A 450 -16.78 5.46 17.74
N PRO A 451 -17.48 5.09 18.82
CA PRO A 451 -18.03 3.75 18.94
C PRO A 451 -19.16 3.56 17.92
N CYS A 452 -18.83 3.05 16.73
CA CYS A 452 -19.83 2.57 15.78
C CYS A 452 -20.28 1.16 16.19
N ARG A 453 -21.50 1.08 16.72
CA ARG A 453 -22.18 -0.18 17.11
C ARG A 453 -23.25 -0.59 16.09
N SER A 454 -23.86 0.40 15.46
CA SER A 454 -24.92 0.25 14.47
C SER A 454 -24.51 0.94 13.18
N LEU A 455 -24.77 0.31 12.04
CA LEU A 455 -24.41 0.83 10.72
C LEU A 455 -25.67 0.93 9.83
N PRO A 456 -26.14 2.14 9.49
CA PRO A 456 -27.33 2.30 8.68
C PRO A 456 -27.08 1.86 7.23
N LEU A 457 -28.10 1.29 6.60
CA LEU A 457 -28.07 0.89 5.19
C LEU A 457 -28.94 1.81 4.35
N ASN A 458 -28.59 1.97 3.07
CA ASN A 458 -29.52 2.55 2.11
C ASN A 458 -30.46 1.46 1.54
N GLY A 459 -31.73 1.81 1.35
CA GLY A 459 -32.68 1.02 0.57
C GLY A 459 -32.55 1.32 -0.92
N VAL A 460 -32.94 0.40 -1.78
CA VAL A 460 -33.06 0.66 -3.22
C VAL A 460 -34.52 1.00 -3.53
N LEU A 461 -34.76 2.11 -4.22
CA LEU A 461 -36.07 2.46 -4.78
C LEU A 461 -36.20 1.81 -6.16
N PRO A 462 -37.06 0.79 -6.34
CA PRO A 462 -37.21 0.10 -7.62
C PRO A 462 -37.74 1.02 -8.71
N ARG A 463 -37.16 0.95 -9.92
CA ARG A 463 -37.59 1.80 -11.04
C ARG A 463 -39.03 1.54 -11.49
N SER A 464 -39.55 0.34 -11.24
CA SER A 464 -40.95 -0.01 -11.53
C SER A 464 -41.96 0.85 -10.77
N ILE A 465 -41.59 1.41 -9.62
CA ILE A 465 -42.39 2.37 -8.85
C ILE A 465 -42.42 3.75 -9.54
N LEU A 466 -41.35 4.06 -10.27
CA LEU A 466 -41.15 5.32 -10.97
C LEU A 466 -41.55 5.28 -12.45
N ASN A 467 -42.00 4.13 -12.98
CA ASN A 467 -42.32 3.96 -14.41
C ASN A 467 -43.55 4.80 -14.78
N VAL A 468 -43.33 5.77 -15.67
CA VAL A 468 -44.34 6.70 -16.14
C VAL A 468 -44.87 6.22 -17.49
N ASP A 469 -45.98 5.49 -17.47
CA ASP A 469 -47.00 5.70 -18.50
C ASP A 469 -47.73 6.98 -18.10
N VAL A 470 -47.59 8.02 -18.93
CA VAL A 470 -48.00 9.41 -18.67
C VAL A 470 -49.53 9.55 -18.46
N THR A 471 -50.29 8.48 -18.65
CA THR A 471 -51.75 8.45 -18.57
C THR A 471 -52.32 8.62 -17.15
N SER A 472 -51.51 8.58 -16.08
CA SER A 472 -51.94 9.01 -14.74
C SER A 472 -50.76 9.41 -13.82
N HIS A 473 -50.43 10.70 -13.77
CA HIS A 473 -49.46 11.27 -12.81
C HIS A 473 -49.84 11.00 -11.33
N SER A 474 -51.13 10.84 -11.02
CA SER A 474 -51.63 10.59 -9.66
C SER A 474 -51.25 9.21 -9.13
N GLN A 475 -51.38 8.15 -9.94
CA GLN A 475 -51.10 6.78 -9.50
C GLN A 475 -49.60 6.55 -9.24
N CYS A 476 -48.71 7.14 -10.05
CA CYS A 476 -47.26 7.03 -9.84
C CYS A 476 -46.83 7.69 -8.52
N LYS A 477 -47.37 8.88 -8.24
CA LYS A 477 -47.11 9.59 -6.99
C LYS A 477 -47.59 8.79 -5.78
N GLU A 478 -48.78 8.20 -5.85
CA GLU A 478 -49.33 7.37 -4.76
C GLU A 478 -48.43 6.15 -4.48
N ARG A 479 -47.99 5.43 -5.52
CA ARG A 479 -47.06 4.30 -5.36
C ARG A 479 -45.74 4.72 -4.72
N LEU A 480 -45.19 5.87 -5.13
CA LEU A 480 -43.96 6.41 -4.57
C LEU A 480 -44.12 6.74 -3.08
N VAL A 481 -45.20 7.44 -2.72
CA VAL A 481 -45.53 7.79 -1.33
C VAL A 481 -45.69 6.53 -0.48
N ASN A 482 -46.49 5.58 -0.95
CA ASN A 482 -46.73 4.31 -0.24
C ASN A 482 -45.42 3.54 -0.01
N PHE A 483 -44.53 3.50 -1.01
CA PHE A 483 -43.21 2.87 -0.84
C PHE A 483 -42.35 3.60 0.19
N MET A 484 -42.27 4.93 0.15
CA MET A 484 -41.49 5.70 1.10
C MET A 484 -42.00 5.57 2.54
N GLU A 485 -43.32 5.41 2.73
CA GLU A 485 -43.93 5.19 4.04
C GLU A 485 -43.66 3.78 4.59
N GLN A 486 -43.63 2.76 3.72
CA GLN A 486 -43.37 1.38 4.11
C GLN A 486 -41.87 1.05 4.22
N SER A 487 -41.01 1.82 3.55
CA SER A 487 -39.57 1.59 3.56
C SER A 487 -38.97 1.87 4.94
N PRO A 488 -38.21 0.93 5.53
CA PRO A 488 -37.53 1.16 6.79
C PRO A 488 -36.26 2.02 6.62
N PHE A 489 -35.84 2.31 5.37
CA PHE A 489 -34.58 2.97 5.09
C PHE A 489 -34.72 4.49 5.01
N GLN A 490 -33.85 5.18 5.74
CA GLN A 490 -33.77 6.64 5.73
C GLN A 490 -33.20 7.19 4.42
N THR A 491 -32.24 6.47 3.84
CA THR A 491 -31.63 6.80 2.55
C THR A 491 -32.14 5.85 1.47
N LEU A 492 -32.61 6.40 0.36
CA LEU A 492 -33.12 5.67 -0.79
C LEU A 492 -32.21 5.92 -2.00
N LYS A 493 -31.65 4.85 -2.54
CA LYS A 493 -30.84 4.85 -3.75
C LYS A 493 -31.70 4.55 -4.97
N VAL A 494 -31.63 5.41 -5.98
CA VAL A 494 -32.40 5.32 -7.21
C VAL A 494 -31.45 5.04 -8.37
N LYS A 495 -31.68 3.95 -9.10
CA LYS A 495 -30.98 3.69 -10.37
C LYS A 495 -31.60 4.56 -11.48
N VAL A 496 -30.75 5.32 -12.17
CA VAL A 496 -31.12 6.29 -13.21
C VAL A 496 -30.39 5.97 -14.52
N GLY A 497 -30.64 6.72 -15.59
CA GLY A 497 -30.03 6.48 -16.90
C GLY A 497 -30.63 5.29 -17.65
N VAL A 498 -31.88 4.96 -17.34
CA VAL A 498 -32.61 3.82 -17.93
C VAL A 498 -33.41 4.20 -19.17
N THR A 499 -33.55 5.50 -19.45
CA THR A 499 -34.31 6.05 -20.57
C THR A 499 -33.42 7.01 -21.35
N GLU A 500 -33.61 7.06 -22.67
CA GLU A 500 -32.90 8.03 -23.53
C GLU A 500 -33.51 9.44 -23.43
N GLU A 501 -34.75 9.55 -22.91
CA GLU A 501 -35.49 10.82 -22.76
C GLU A 501 -35.05 11.58 -21.50
N ALA A 502 -33.96 12.34 -21.60
CA ALA A 502 -33.35 13.08 -20.49
C ALA A 502 -34.34 14.01 -19.73
N ILE A 503 -35.20 14.74 -20.45
CA ILE A 503 -36.18 15.64 -19.82
C ILE A 503 -37.19 14.87 -18.97
N LYS A 504 -37.72 13.77 -19.50
CA LYS A 504 -38.66 12.90 -18.80
C LYS A 504 -38.03 12.28 -17.55
N GLU A 505 -36.77 11.87 -17.64
CA GLU A 505 -36.00 11.39 -16.49
C GLU A 505 -35.84 12.50 -15.44
N GLY A 506 -35.46 13.71 -15.85
CA GLY A 506 -35.32 14.86 -14.97
C GLY A 506 -36.61 15.22 -14.23
N GLU A 507 -37.76 15.17 -14.88
CA GLU A 507 -39.08 15.43 -14.26
C GLU A 507 -39.43 14.36 -13.20
N ILE A 508 -39.19 13.09 -13.51
CA ILE A 508 -39.40 11.97 -12.57
C ILE A 508 -38.50 12.14 -11.34
N LEU A 509 -37.22 12.48 -11.55
CA LEU A 509 -36.27 12.68 -10.47
C LEU A 509 -36.66 13.89 -9.62
N LYS A 510 -37.09 15.00 -10.23
CA LYS A 510 -37.59 16.17 -9.50
C LYS A 510 -38.78 15.82 -8.60
N ALA A 511 -39.76 15.10 -9.13
CA ALA A 511 -40.91 14.65 -8.35
C ALA A 511 -40.48 13.72 -7.20
N THR A 512 -39.52 12.84 -7.46
CA THR A 512 -38.97 11.90 -6.47
C THR A 512 -38.26 12.62 -5.33
N VAL A 513 -37.38 13.57 -5.66
CA VAL A 513 -36.63 14.38 -4.67
C VAL A 513 -37.58 15.23 -3.83
N LEU A 514 -38.57 15.87 -4.44
CA LEU A 514 -39.57 16.67 -3.72
C LEU A 514 -40.40 15.83 -2.75
N GLU A 515 -40.80 14.62 -3.14
CA GLU A 515 -41.58 13.75 -2.25
C GLU A 515 -40.71 13.17 -1.13
N ALA A 516 -39.47 12.80 -1.43
CA ALA A 516 -38.50 12.39 -0.42
C ALA A 516 -38.26 13.49 0.61
N GLU A 517 -38.07 14.73 0.18
CA GLU A 517 -37.89 15.88 1.08
C GLU A 517 -39.08 16.04 2.03
N LYS A 518 -40.31 15.98 1.53
CA LYS A 518 -41.53 16.07 2.36
C LYS A 518 -41.62 14.96 3.41
N LYS A 519 -41.12 13.78 3.09
CA LYS A 519 -41.07 12.62 3.99
C LYS A 519 -39.80 12.57 4.83
N GLY A 520 -38.95 13.59 4.74
CA GLY A 520 -37.67 13.64 5.44
C GLY A 520 -36.72 12.52 5.04
N ARG A 521 -36.79 12.01 3.80
CA ARG A 521 -35.92 10.95 3.27
C ARG A 521 -34.74 11.54 2.49
N ILE A 522 -33.63 10.81 2.48
CA ILE A 522 -32.41 11.17 1.73
C ILE A 522 -32.40 10.42 0.41
N VAL A 523 -32.12 11.09 -0.71
CA VAL A 523 -32.05 10.48 -2.04
C VAL A 523 -30.62 10.45 -2.54
N ARG A 524 -30.19 9.27 -3.01
CA ARG A 524 -28.97 9.07 -3.80
C ARG A 524 -29.34 8.58 -5.18
N LEU A 525 -28.61 9.04 -6.17
CA LEU A 525 -28.79 8.60 -7.55
C LEU A 525 -27.58 7.77 -7.98
N ASP A 526 -27.79 6.83 -8.89
CA ASP A 526 -26.70 6.01 -9.44
C ASP A 526 -27.00 5.73 -10.92
N ALA A 527 -26.18 6.35 -11.76
CA ALA A 527 -26.34 6.34 -13.20
C ALA A 527 -25.50 5.25 -13.89
N ASN A 528 -24.51 4.65 -13.21
CA ASN A 528 -23.58 3.69 -13.80
C ASN A 528 -23.06 4.12 -15.19
N ARG A 529 -22.59 5.36 -15.29
CA ARG A 529 -22.02 5.96 -16.51
C ARG A 529 -23.00 6.01 -17.69
N ALA A 530 -24.28 6.26 -17.43
CA ALA A 530 -25.31 6.18 -18.48
C ALA A 530 -25.41 7.43 -19.39
N TRP A 531 -25.09 8.62 -18.90
CA TRP A 531 -25.43 9.86 -19.58
C TRP A 531 -24.26 10.47 -20.36
N THR A 532 -24.58 11.12 -21.49
CA THR A 532 -23.68 12.14 -22.08
C THR A 532 -23.79 13.44 -21.29
N LYS A 533 -22.84 14.36 -21.48
CA LYS A 533 -22.92 15.70 -20.89
C LYS A 533 -24.24 16.41 -21.18
N GLU A 534 -24.74 16.35 -22.41
CA GLU A 534 -25.98 17.02 -22.81
C GLU A 534 -27.21 16.45 -22.08
N GLN A 535 -27.26 15.13 -21.91
CA GLN A 535 -28.33 14.48 -21.15
C GLN A 535 -28.28 14.86 -19.67
N PHE A 536 -27.09 14.87 -19.08
CA PHE A 536 -26.88 15.30 -17.70
C PHE A 536 -27.30 16.77 -17.49
N ASP A 537 -26.90 17.67 -18.38
CA ASP A 537 -27.26 19.09 -18.30
C ASP A 537 -28.77 19.31 -18.44
N ALA A 538 -29.44 18.57 -19.32
CA ALA A 538 -30.90 18.59 -19.44
C ALA A 538 -31.60 18.13 -18.15
N ILE A 539 -31.13 17.03 -17.55
CA ILE A 539 -31.66 16.50 -16.28
C ILE A 539 -31.44 17.49 -15.14
N ARG A 540 -30.23 18.05 -15.03
CA ARG A 540 -29.89 19.07 -14.04
C ARG A 540 -30.76 20.32 -14.19
N SER A 541 -31.04 20.75 -15.41
CA SER A 541 -31.96 21.86 -15.70
C SER A 541 -33.37 21.57 -15.20
N CYS A 542 -33.90 20.36 -15.45
CA CYS A 542 -35.21 19.94 -14.93
C CYS A 542 -35.27 19.97 -13.39
N LEU A 543 -34.24 19.45 -12.73
CA LEU A 543 -34.11 19.44 -11.27
C LEU A 543 -34.05 20.87 -10.70
N GLY A 544 -33.31 21.77 -11.35
CA GLY A 544 -33.14 23.15 -10.91
C GLY A 544 -32.58 23.22 -9.50
N THR A 545 -33.25 23.95 -8.60
CA THR A 545 -32.84 24.10 -7.20
C THR A 545 -32.87 22.79 -6.39
N GLN A 546 -33.64 21.79 -6.86
CA GLN A 546 -33.72 20.47 -6.22
C GLN A 546 -32.43 19.66 -6.35
N SER A 547 -31.51 20.07 -7.22
CA SER A 547 -30.17 19.48 -7.34
C SER A 547 -29.44 19.45 -5.99
N SER A 548 -29.60 20.50 -5.17
CA SER A 548 -28.98 20.62 -3.84
C SER A 548 -29.57 19.69 -2.77
N LYS A 549 -30.71 19.04 -3.06
CA LYS A 549 -31.40 18.12 -2.15
C LYS A 549 -31.02 16.65 -2.38
N ILE A 550 -30.29 16.38 -3.45
CA ILE A 550 -29.71 15.06 -3.72
C ILE A 550 -28.43 14.93 -2.89
N ASP A 551 -28.29 13.82 -2.17
CA ASP A 551 -27.10 13.57 -1.33
C ASP A 551 -25.84 13.47 -2.19
N PHE A 552 -25.88 12.59 -3.19
CA PHE A 552 -24.96 12.57 -4.33
C PHE A 552 -25.51 11.71 -5.47
N LEU A 553 -24.90 11.86 -6.64
CA LEU A 553 -25.13 11.11 -7.86
C LEU A 553 -23.87 10.32 -8.23
N GLU A 554 -23.97 8.99 -8.20
CA GLU A 554 -22.86 8.09 -8.54
C GLU A 554 -22.67 8.04 -10.06
N GLU A 555 -21.45 8.32 -10.50
CA GLU A 555 -20.90 8.08 -11.85
C GLU A 555 -21.87 8.47 -12.99
N PRO A 556 -22.16 9.77 -13.14
CA PRO A 556 -23.12 10.25 -14.13
C PRO A 556 -22.75 9.99 -15.59
N PHE A 557 -21.46 10.20 -15.93
CA PHE A 557 -21.02 10.36 -17.32
C PHE A 557 -20.48 9.07 -17.91
N ARG A 558 -20.70 8.87 -19.21
CA ARG A 558 -20.10 7.77 -19.99
C ARG A 558 -18.57 7.85 -20.02
N GLU A 559 -18.06 9.07 -20.22
CA GLU A 559 -16.63 9.32 -20.37
C GLU A 559 -16.04 9.89 -19.07
N SER A 560 -14.95 9.27 -18.58
CA SER A 560 -14.29 9.72 -17.34
C SER A 560 -13.78 11.16 -17.42
N SER A 561 -13.42 11.64 -18.62
CA SER A 561 -12.99 13.03 -18.82
C SER A 561 -14.11 14.05 -18.58
N GLU A 562 -15.38 13.68 -18.82
CA GLU A 562 -16.52 14.57 -18.53
C GLU A 562 -16.74 14.70 -17.02
N LEU A 563 -16.52 13.61 -16.28
CA LEU A 563 -16.55 13.61 -14.81
C LEU A 563 -15.46 14.51 -14.22
N GLU A 564 -14.23 14.37 -14.71
CA GLU A 564 -13.10 15.21 -14.31
C GLU A 564 -13.35 16.67 -14.65
N ALA A 565 -13.78 16.97 -15.88
CA ALA A 565 -14.12 18.32 -16.30
C ALA A 565 -15.22 18.93 -15.44
N TYR A 566 -16.24 18.14 -15.07
CA TYR A 566 -17.28 18.59 -14.14
C TYR A 566 -16.67 18.91 -12.77
N LEU A 567 -15.97 17.98 -12.12
CA LEU A 567 -15.48 18.18 -10.76
C LEU A 567 -14.44 19.31 -10.64
N LEU A 568 -13.68 19.58 -11.70
CA LEU A 568 -12.67 20.64 -11.72
C LEU A 568 -13.19 22.00 -12.23
N ASP A 569 -14.44 22.07 -12.72
CA ASP A 569 -15.06 23.33 -13.13
C ASP A 569 -15.34 24.24 -11.93
N SER A 570 -15.15 25.55 -12.13
CA SER A 570 -15.41 26.62 -11.16
C SER A 570 -16.83 27.23 -11.26
N ASP A 571 -17.76 26.60 -12.00
CA ASP A 571 -19.15 27.04 -12.10
C ASP A 571 -19.82 27.23 -10.71
N THR A 572 -20.59 28.30 -10.57
CA THR A 572 -21.27 28.70 -9.31
C THR A 572 -22.78 28.43 -9.33
N GLY A 573 -23.31 27.84 -10.40
CA GLY A 573 -24.70 27.42 -10.49
C GLY A 573 -25.06 26.27 -9.52
N PRO A 574 -26.35 25.86 -9.43
CA PRO A 574 -26.75 24.69 -8.66
C PRO A 574 -26.09 23.43 -9.21
N ARG A 575 -25.22 22.81 -8.40
CA ARG A 575 -24.49 21.58 -8.73
C ARG A 575 -25.04 20.39 -7.95
N ILE A 576 -24.82 19.20 -8.49
CA ILE A 576 -25.15 17.93 -7.84
C ILE A 576 -23.81 17.35 -7.39
N ARG A 577 -23.70 16.99 -6.11
CA ARG A 577 -22.51 16.30 -5.62
C ARG A 577 -22.41 14.92 -6.25
N VAL A 578 -21.20 14.47 -6.53
CA VAL A 578 -20.92 13.24 -7.28
C VAL A 578 -20.29 12.18 -6.39
N GLY A 579 -20.75 10.94 -6.51
CA GLY A 579 -20.08 9.77 -5.93
C GLY A 579 -19.14 9.13 -6.95
N LEU A 580 -17.90 8.85 -6.55
CA LEU A 580 -16.93 8.10 -7.35
C LEU A 580 -17.09 6.59 -7.06
N ASP A 581 -17.39 5.77 -8.06
CA ASP A 581 -17.50 4.31 -7.96
C ASP A 581 -16.56 3.64 -8.98
N GLU A 582 -16.94 3.57 -10.26
CA GLU A 582 -16.06 3.02 -11.30
C GLU A 582 -14.72 3.79 -11.40
N SER A 583 -14.72 5.13 -11.20
CA SER A 583 -13.51 5.94 -11.17
C SER A 583 -12.53 5.58 -10.06
N ILE A 584 -12.99 4.97 -8.95
CA ILE A 584 -12.08 4.46 -7.91
C ILE A 584 -11.19 3.33 -8.45
N SER A 585 -11.70 2.58 -9.42
CA SER A 585 -10.97 1.44 -10.02
C SER A 585 -10.14 1.86 -11.24
N ASP A 586 -10.57 2.88 -11.97
CA ASP A 586 -9.90 3.36 -13.18
C ASP A 586 -8.71 4.28 -12.88
N CYS A 587 -8.75 5.00 -11.76
CA CYS A 587 -7.76 5.99 -11.38
C CYS A 587 -6.75 5.47 -10.34
N ASN A 588 -5.57 6.07 -10.33
CA ASN A 588 -4.64 5.90 -9.19
C ASN A 588 -5.05 6.81 -8.01
N LEU A 589 -4.51 6.55 -6.81
CA LEU A 589 -4.87 7.28 -5.59
C LEU A 589 -4.61 8.79 -5.67
N ARG A 590 -3.64 9.25 -6.46
CA ARG A 590 -3.35 10.69 -6.63
C ARG A 590 -4.43 11.38 -7.45
N GLU A 591 -4.88 10.72 -8.52
CA GLU A 591 -6.01 11.20 -9.33
C GLU A 591 -7.29 11.24 -8.49
N ILE A 592 -7.57 10.19 -7.73
CA ILE A 592 -8.72 10.15 -6.81
C ILE A 592 -8.64 11.29 -5.79
N ALA A 593 -7.46 11.55 -5.22
CA ALA A 593 -7.26 12.68 -4.30
C ALA A 593 -7.52 14.03 -4.98
N SER A 594 -7.11 14.20 -6.24
CA SER A 594 -7.38 15.41 -7.02
C SER A 594 -8.87 15.64 -7.23
N LEU A 595 -9.61 14.59 -7.63
CA LEU A 595 -11.06 14.66 -7.81
C LEU A 595 -11.79 14.92 -6.49
N ALA A 596 -11.38 14.25 -5.41
CA ALA A 596 -11.98 14.36 -4.10
C ALA A 596 -11.86 15.75 -3.48
N ASN A 597 -10.84 16.54 -3.86
CA ASN A 597 -10.65 17.92 -3.40
C ASN A 597 -11.73 18.89 -3.93
N SER A 598 -12.47 18.50 -4.96
CA SER A 598 -13.62 19.29 -5.42
C SER A 598 -14.71 19.35 -4.34
N ALA A 599 -15.31 20.52 -4.15
CA ALA A 599 -16.47 20.68 -3.26
C ALA A 599 -17.66 19.83 -3.72
N ASP A 600 -17.72 19.53 -5.02
CA ASP A 600 -18.76 18.72 -5.66
C ASP A 600 -18.49 17.22 -5.57
N CYS A 601 -17.33 16.77 -5.07
CA CYS A 601 -17.14 15.35 -4.78
C CYS A 601 -17.85 15.00 -3.46
N GLY A 602 -18.90 14.19 -3.56
CA GLY A 602 -19.81 13.77 -2.50
C GLY A 602 -19.32 12.58 -1.68
N ALA A 603 -18.86 11.54 -2.39
CA ALA A 603 -18.55 10.27 -1.79
C ALA A 603 -17.51 9.49 -2.59
N LEU A 604 -16.72 8.69 -1.90
CA LEU A 604 -15.93 7.61 -2.47
C LEU A 604 -16.67 6.29 -2.18
N VAL A 605 -17.20 5.65 -3.22
CA VAL A 605 -17.94 4.39 -3.13
C VAL A 605 -16.93 3.24 -3.12
N VAL A 606 -16.68 2.70 -1.93
CA VAL A 606 -15.61 1.71 -1.70
C VAL A 606 -16.21 0.31 -1.75
N LYS A 607 -15.75 -0.51 -2.69
CA LYS A 607 -16.12 -1.93 -2.83
C LYS A 607 -14.90 -2.81 -2.51
N PRO A 608 -14.81 -3.43 -1.32
CA PRO A 608 -13.61 -4.17 -0.91
C PRO A 608 -13.22 -5.29 -1.89
N ALA A 609 -14.18 -6.00 -2.47
CA ALA A 609 -13.91 -7.06 -3.44
C ALA A 609 -13.33 -6.56 -4.78
N VAL A 610 -13.53 -5.28 -5.12
CA VAL A 610 -12.99 -4.65 -6.34
C VAL A 610 -11.63 -4.02 -6.07
N ILE A 611 -11.44 -3.41 -4.89
CA ILE A 611 -10.19 -2.74 -4.50
C ILE A 611 -9.12 -3.77 -4.06
N GLY A 612 -9.52 -4.76 -3.27
CA GLY A 612 -8.67 -5.86 -2.83
C GLY A 612 -7.79 -5.56 -1.63
N LEU A 613 -6.86 -4.60 -1.73
CA LEU A 613 -5.89 -4.33 -0.66
C LEU A 613 -6.48 -3.43 0.43
N LEU A 614 -6.34 -3.84 1.69
CA LEU A 614 -6.83 -3.06 2.83
C LEU A 614 -6.09 -1.73 2.99
N ARG A 615 -4.80 -1.67 2.63
CA ARG A 615 -4.04 -0.41 2.60
C ARG A 615 -4.68 0.63 1.67
N ASP A 616 -5.12 0.21 0.49
CA ASP A 616 -5.72 1.13 -0.48
C ASP A 616 -7.08 1.63 0.02
N ILE A 617 -7.86 0.77 0.68
CA ILE A 617 -9.10 1.17 1.39
C ILE A 617 -8.81 2.23 2.46
N PHE A 618 -7.72 2.09 3.22
CA PHE A 618 -7.33 3.09 4.22
C PHE A 618 -6.88 4.41 3.59
N LYS A 619 -6.11 4.37 2.50
CA LYS A 619 -5.72 5.59 1.75
C LYS A 619 -6.93 6.31 1.17
N LEU A 620 -7.92 5.58 0.65
CA LEU A 620 -9.20 6.18 0.21
C LEU A 620 -9.94 6.86 1.37
N ARG A 621 -9.90 6.27 2.57
CA ARG A 621 -10.44 6.91 3.77
C ARG A 621 -9.68 8.19 4.11
N GLU A 622 -8.35 8.23 4.04
CA GLU A 622 -7.57 9.45 4.28
C GLU A 622 -7.95 10.56 3.30
N ILE A 623 -8.03 10.22 2.02
CA ILE A 623 -8.45 11.15 0.97
C ILE A 623 -9.83 11.73 1.31
N ALA A 624 -10.80 10.89 1.65
CA ALA A 624 -12.12 11.34 2.08
C ALA A 624 -12.05 12.23 3.34
N ALA A 625 -11.30 11.83 4.37
CA ALA A 625 -11.17 12.59 5.62
C ALA A 625 -10.53 13.98 5.43
N SER A 626 -9.62 14.11 4.44
CA SER A 626 -8.95 15.37 4.10
C SER A 626 -9.73 16.27 3.13
N SER A 627 -10.87 15.80 2.64
CA SER A 627 -11.68 16.47 1.63
C SER A 627 -13.13 16.62 2.09
N ASN A 628 -14.00 17.19 1.25
CA ASN A 628 -15.43 17.28 1.55
C ASN A 628 -16.16 15.94 1.34
N SER A 629 -15.46 14.88 0.92
CA SER A 629 -16.05 13.59 0.55
C SER A 629 -16.19 12.64 1.74
N ARG A 630 -17.11 11.68 1.64
CA ARG A 630 -17.25 10.60 2.63
C ARG A 630 -16.99 9.22 2.04
N VAL A 631 -16.59 8.26 2.88
CA VAL A 631 -16.49 6.85 2.48
C VAL A 631 -17.87 6.20 2.53
N VAL A 632 -18.35 5.68 1.40
CA VAL A 632 -19.57 4.87 1.32
C VAL A 632 -19.19 3.44 0.94
N MET A 633 -19.09 2.57 1.95
CA MET A 633 -18.88 1.13 1.72
C MET A 633 -20.06 0.51 0.94
N SER A 634 -19.75 -0.26 -0.10
CA SER A 634 -20.71 -0.92 -0.98
C SER A 634 -20.29 -2.36 -1.27
N SER A 635 -21.19 -3.12 -1.91
CA SER A 635 -21.05 -4.55 -2.19
C SER A 635 -21.28 -4.87 -3.66
N VAL A 636 -20.73 -5.98 -4.12
CA VAL A 636 -20.87 -6.54 -5.49
C VAL A 636 -21.64 -7.86 -5.46
N PHE A 637 -22.65 -7.94 -4.60
CA PHE A 637 -23.50 -9.12 -4.39
C PHE A 637 -22.71 -10.34 -3.91
N GLU A 638 -21.89 -10.15 -2.87
CA GLU A 638 -21.23 -11.21 -2.11
C GLU A 638 -22.20 -11.99 -1.21
N SER A 639 -21.72 -13.06 -0.58
CA SER A 639 -22.49 -13.77 0.46
C SER A 639 -22.58 -12.95 1.75
N GLY A 640 -23.31 -13.47 2.75
CA GLY A 640 -23.33 -12.89 4.09
C GLY A 640 -21.95 -12.70 4.71
N VAL A 641 -20.96 -13.54 4.36
CA VAL A 641 -19.58 -13.43 4.88
C VAL A 641 -18.90 -12.19 4.32
N GLY A 642 -19.01 -11.96 3.01
CA GLY A 642 -18.49 -10.74 2.37
C GLY A 642 -19.17 -9.48 2.92
N LEU A 643 -20.49 -9.51 3.14
CA LEU A 643 -21.24 -8.39 3.71
C LEU A 643 -20.88 -8.10 5.17
N ALA A 644 -20.69 -9.13 5.99
CA ALA A 644 -20.24 -8.97 7.37
C ALA A 644 -18.85 -8.34 7.44
N TRP A 645 -17.93 -8.77 6.58
CA TRP A 645 -16.61 -8.16 6.44
C TRP A 645 -16.68 -6.70 6.01
N ALA A 646 -17.45 -6.40 4.96
CA ALA A 646 -17.65 -5.02 4.48
C ALA A 646 -18.28 -4.12 5.56
N ALA A 647 -19.22 -4.62 6.36
CA ALA A 647 -19.82 -3.88 7.47
C ALA A 647 -18.81 -3.53 8.57
N VAL A 648 -17.91 -4.47 8.91
CA VAL A 648 -16.82 -4.20 9.86
C VAL A 648 -15.87 -3.14 9.31
N LEU A 649 -15.52 -3.21 8.03
CA LEU A 649 -14.69 -2.18 7.38
C LEU A 649 -15.39 -0.81 7.37
N ALA A 650 -16.68 -0.75 7.04
CA ALA A 650 -17.46 0.49 7.04
C ALA A 650 -17.44 1.17 8.41
N ALA A 651 -17.64 0.40 9.49
CA ALA A 651 -17.60 0.90 10.86
C ALA A 651 -16.23 1.42 11.32
N VAL A 652 -15.14 1.00 10.66
CA VAL A 652 -13.78 1.49 10.93
C VAL A 652 -13.42 2.66 10.02
N CYS A 653 -13.83 2.63 8.74
CA CYS A 653 -13.44 3.61 7.73
C CYS A 653 -14.39 4.80 7.59
N GLN A 654 -15.53 4.83 8.29
CA GLN A 654 -16.44 5.96 8.26
C GLN A 654 -15.74 7.27 8.68
N THR A 655 -15.87 8.32 7.86
CA THR A 655 -15.40 9.67 8.16
C THR A 655 -16.49 10.50 8.84
N GLU A 656 -17.75 10.19 8.54
CA GLU A 656 -18.96 10.73 9.15
C GLU A 656 -20.08 9.66 9.17
N GLU A 657 -21.16 9.91 9.90
CA GLU A 657 -22.30 8.98 9.92
C GLU A 657 -23.00 8.99 8.54
N THR A 658 -23.11 7.83 7.91
CA THR A 658 -23.73 7.71 6.59
C THR A 658 -24.30 6.32 6.35
N SER A 659 -25.32 6.23 5.49
CA SER A 659 -25.88 4.96 5.05
C SER A 659 -24.95 4.24 4.07
N HIS A 660 -24.87 2.92 4.14
CA HIS A 660 -23.98 2.09 3.31
C HIS A 660 -24.73 1.18 2.33
N GLY A 661 -24.06 0.83 1.22
CA GLY A 661 -24.56 0.01 0.12
C GLY A 661 -24.44 -1.51 0.36
N LEU A 662 -24.78 -1.99 1.55
CA LEU A 662 -24.62 -3.40 1.96
C LEU A 662 -25.94 -4.18 1.98
N GLY A 663 -26.98 -3.68 1.31
CA GLY A 663 -28.31 -4.28 1.24
C GLY A 663 -28.48 -5.40 0.19
N THR A 664 -27.41 -5.84 -0.48
CA THR A 664 -27.50 -6.79 -1.61
C THR A 664 -28.00 -8.18 -1.22
N PHE A 665 -27.90 -8.57 0.06
CA PHE A 665 -28.48 -9.82 0.57
C PHE A 665 -29.99 -9.93 0.30
N THR A 666 -30.72 -8.82 0.21
CA THR A 666 -32.16 -8.80 -0.08
C THR A 666 -32.50 -9.37 -1.46
N HIS A 667 -31.52 -9.42 -2.37
CA HIS A 667 -31.65 -9.97 -3.71
C HIS A 667 -31.32 -11.46 -3.80
N LEU A 668 -30.77 -12.07 -2.75
CA LEU A 668 -30.43 -13.50 -2.70
C LEU A 668 -31.59 -14.31 -2.11
N CYS A 669 -31.81 -15.52 -2.63
CA CYS A 669 -32.85 -16.42 -2.13
C CYS A 669 -32.48 -17.09 -0.80
N LYS A 670 -31.19 -17.22 -0.52
CA LYS A 670 -30.60 -17.87 0.65
C LYS A 670 -29.19 -17.35 0.88
N ASP A 671 -28.58 -17.75 1.99
CA ASP A 671 -27.20 -17.41 2.34
C ASP A 671 -26.34 -18.68 2.49
N VAL A 672 -25.03 -18.50 2.70
CA VAL A 672 -24.04 -19.59 2.85
C VAL A 672 -24.13 -20.31 4.19
N ILE A 673 -24.75 -19.69 5.19
CA ILE A 673 -24.98 -20.25 6.52
C ILE A 673 -26.41 -19.95 7.00
N VAL A 674 -26.90 -20.74 7.95
CA VAL A 674 -28.25 -20.62 8.53
C VAL A 674 -28.12 -20.56 10.06
N PRO A 675 -28.72 -19.57 10.74
CA PRO A 675 -29.44 -18.40 10.19
C PRO A 675 -28.56 -17.50 9.30
N GLY A 676 -29.18 -16.83 8.33
CA GLY A 676 -28.46 -16.01 7.33
C GLY A 676 -28.02 -14.65 7.87
N PHE A 677 -27.35 -13.87 7.04
CA PHE A 677 -26.87 -12.52 7.39
C PHE A 677 -27.99 -11.58 7.85
N SER A 678 -29.14 -11.61 7.17
CA SER A 678 -30.31 -10.78 7.54
C SER A 678 -30.85 -11.07 8.93
N ASP A 679 -30.75 -12.32 9.37
CA ASP A 679 -31.34 -12.79 10.62
C ASP A 679 -30.37 -12.60 11.79
N SER A 680 -29.07 -12.64 11.49
CA SER A 680 -28.00 -12.67 12.50
C SER A 680 -27.40 -11.30 12.81
N CYS A 681 -27.49 -10.35 11.88
CA CYS A 681 -26.72 -9.12 11.92
C CYS A 681 -27.55 -7.83 12.11
N PHE A 682 -28.87 -7.89 12.28
CA PHE A 682 -29.73 -6.69 12.35
C PHE A 682 -30.12 -6.31 13.79
N LEU A 683 -30.26 -5.01 14.06
CA LEU A 683 -30.83 -4.48 15.32
C LEU A 683 -32.29 -4.02 15.16
N GLU A 684 -32.61 -3.27 14.09
CA GLU A 684 -33.90 -2.59 13.90
C GLU A 684 -34.32 -2.49 12.41
N SER A 685 -34.17 -3.59 11.64
CA SER A 685 -34.57 -3.73 10.22
C SER A 685 -33.88 -2.83 9.17
N SER A 686 -33.23 -1.73 9.55
CA SER A 686 -32.55 -0.79 8.62
C SER A 686 -31.06 -0.59 8.92
N SER A 687 -30.57 -1.13 10.04
CA SER A 687 -29.19 -0.99 10.50
C SER A 687 -28.57 -2.31 10.97
N LEU A 688 -27.28 -2.46 10.72
CA LEU A 688 -26.49 -3.64 11.08
C LEU A 688 -25.83 -3.51 12.46
N CYS A 689 -25.90 -4.56 13.28
CA CYS A 689 -25.09 -4.77 14.47
C CYS A 689 -23.67 -5.19 14.08
N ILE A 690 -22.68 -4.33 14.32
CA ILE A 690 -21.29 -4.63 13.97
C ILE A 690 -20.73 -5.84 14.75
N ASP A 691 -21.10 -5.99 16.02
CA ASP A 691 -20.70 -7.16 16.81
C ASP A 691 -21.43 -8.44 16.33
N GLY A 692 -22.66 -8.29 15.79
CA GLY A 692 -23.39 -9.36 15.11
C GLY A 692 -22.65 -9.84 13.86
N CYS A 693 -22.19 -8.91 13.01
CA CYS A 693 -21.37 -9.23 11.85
C CYS A 693 -20.09 -9.99 12.23
N ALA A 694 -19.39 -9.56 13.29
CA ALA A 694 -18.19 -10.26 13.75
C ALA A 694 -18.49 -11.70 14.22
N ARG A 695 -19.58 -11.92 14.97
CA ARG A 695 -20.02 -13.27 15.36
C ARG A 695 -20.42 -14.14 14.16
N PHE A 696 -21.08 -13.53 13.16
CA PHE A 696 -21.45 -14.22 11.92
C PHE A 696 -20.22 -14.76 11.19
N LEU A 697 -19.14 -14.00 11.11
CA LEU A 697 -17.85 -14.47 10.57
C LEU A 697 -17.31 -15.67 11.36
N SER A 698 -17.37 -15.67 12.69
CA SER A 698 -16.93 -16.80 13.52
C SER A 698 -17.76 -18.06 13.26
N PHE A 699 -19.08 -17.94 13.12
CA PHE A 699 -19.95 -19.08 12.79
C PHE A 699 -19.69 -19.62 11.37
N ALA A 700 -19.47 -18.73 10.39
CA ALA A 700 -19.08 -19.13 9.05
C ALA A 700 -17.73 -19.85 9.02
N ALA A 701 -16.73 -19.36 9.76
CA ALA A 701 -15.42 -20.00 9.87
C ALA A 701 -15.54 -21.45 10.35
N HIS A 702 -16.34 -21.69 11.41
CA HIS A 702 -16.59 -23.04 11.91
C HIS A 702 -17.26 -23.95 10.87
N ASN A 703 -18.25 -23.42 10.12
CA ASN A 703 -18.89 -24.19 9.04
C ASN A 703 -17.92 -24.61 7.94
N VAL A 704 -16.99 -23.72 7.53
CA VAL A 704 -15.98 -24.04 6.52
C VAL A 704 -14.98 -25.08 7.05
N VAL A 705 -14.61 -25.05 8.33
CA VAL A 705 -13.75 -26.10 8.92
C VAL A 705 -14.41 -27.48 8.84
N MET A 706 -15.72 -27.56 9.11
CA MET A 706 -16.45 -28.82 9.13
C MET A 706 -16.77 -29.38 7.74
N LYS A 707 -16.99 -28.52 6.74
CA LYS A 707 -17.50 -28.92 5.41
C LYS A 707 -16.55 -28.63 4.25
N GLY A 708 -15.49 -27.84 4.49
CA GLY A 708 -14.58 -27.36 3.46
C GLY A 708 -13.44 -28.33 3.16
N THR A 709 -13.01 -28.34 1.90
CA THR A 709 -11.90 -29.15 1.40
C THR A 709 -10.58 -28.49 1.79
N LEU A 710 -9.63 -29.28 2.30
CA LEU A 710 -8.25 -28.85 2.54
C LEU A 710 -7.51 -28.70 1.20
N MET A 711 -6.76 -27.61 1.03
CA MET A 711 -6.01 -27.30 -0.19
C MET A 711 -4.54 -27.68 -0.12
#